data_AF-A0A7T5EHS9-F1
#
_entry.id   AF-A0A7T5EHS9-F1
#
_cell.length_a   1.000
_cell.length_b   1.000
_cell.length_c   1.000
_cell.angle_alpha   90.00
_cell.angle_beta   90.00
_cell.angle_gamma   90.00
#
_symmetry.space_group_name_H-M   'P 1'
#
loop_
_entity.id
_entity.type
_entity.pdbx_description
1 polymer ?
#
loop_
_entity_poly.entity_id
_entity_poly.type
_entity_poly.pdbx_seq_one_letter_code
_entity_poly.pdbx_strand_id
1 'polypeptide(L)'
;MRVLLTTFWNFPHVGGVCQHIRTLKRELERVGHQVHIFARNEDESGYHLLPQGRIIHRGPIDRLAREKLTPLLRERMIGIDPYVMEQEVNRCAFELAALSIGVDHYDVIHAHDIISARAIERIKPPHIPLVVSVHGCIATEHLTLTGSTLAPGSDIWEYIQAREQIGVNAGDLTIVPSKWLRDLHLREYQVPSARLEVIPYGLDCSVFYRQMKNKAEVTREPGKHVLICPARLDVVKGHQDLLDALSLLQQERSDWVCWIVGDGYLREYLEAQLKKLKLSEHVQLLGSREDVPALLAQADIFVLSSRQDTLPIAVMEAQLAGLPVVATDAGGIPEMVTDQEDGLLSPAGDSRSLFKNLHALLADRELRNRMRKNAKRWASVKWSAEKMVQSVVAAYRSAIRAKKEQPHATLVADEGTMIPIPAHYSPVDLYTIQPFPRKNHLFLKRGRKMSSVKIGILGSCVTRDIFEYLPAHYFQIDPVFSRTSLISLMTPPIPLSYQDINLASEWQKRMVLFDFQKKLWEVLATQSVDLLIVDFIDERFDLLFQDGSYVTRSHELAESGIESSGKYQFQLIPRFDPVTRQTWKWFCEMFIYKLEHYLPPEKIILHMAPWMTHYRSGSEVLPFEYPEWIASNNTELEEYYQHFTRIWKGVHTLDLRGKGFVSDANHRWGLQPYHYEDAYYRAAGEQIMRIAGLL
;
A
#
# COMPACT_ATOMS: atom_id res chain seq x y z
N MET A 1 -31.45 9.35 17.16
CA MET A 1 -30.62 10.10 16.21
C MET A 1 -30.50 9.30 14.93
N ARG A 2 -30.43 9.98 13.79
CA ARG A 2 -29.98 9.44 12.51
C ARG A 2 -28.48 9.65 12.43
N VAL A 3 -27.72 8.56 12.41
CA VAL A 3 -26.26 8.55 12.45
C VAL A 3 -25.75 8.01 11.12
N LEU A 4 -24.84 8.74 10.48
CA LEU A 4 -24.06 8.24 9.36
C LEU A 4 -22.69 7.82 9.88
N LEU A 5 -22.39 6.52 9.88
CA LEU A 5 -21.02 6.04 10.02
C LEU A 5 -20.39 6.03 8.63
N THR A 6 -19.15 6.48 8.50
CA THR A 6 -18.48 6.46 7.21
C THR A 6 -17.01 6.12 7.32
N THR A 7 -16.51 5.39 6.32
CA THR A 7 -15.09 5.07 6.21
C THR A 7 -14.68 5.05 4.74
N PHE A 8 -13.47 5.52 4.47
CA PHE A 8 -12.86 5.49 3.15
C PHE A 8 -12.49 4.06 2.73
N TRP A 9 -12.25 3.17 3.69
CA TRP A 9 -11.86 1.79 3.44
C TRP A 9 -13.03 0.92 2.99
N ASN A 10 -12.73 -0.24 2.41
CA ASN A 10 -13.74 -1.19 1.96
C ASN A 10 -14.55 -1.68 3.16
N PHE A 11 -15.86 -1.85 2.99
CA PHE A 11 -16.71 -2.44 4.00
C PHE A 11 -17.66 -3.44 3.31
N PRO A 12 -17.82 -4.67 3.82
CA PRO A 12 -17.00 -5.27 4.87
C PRO A 12 -15.55 -5.52 4.42
N HIS A 13 -14.62 -5.59 5.38
CA HIS A 13 -13.28 -6.17 5.19
C HIS A 13 -12.87 -6.93 6.46
N VAL A 14 -11.83 -7.76 6.36
CA VAL A 14 -11.28 -8.47 7.52
C VAL A 14 -10.35 -7.54 8.31
N GLY A 15 -10.74 -7.17 9.54
CA GLY A 15 -9.91 -6.32 10.39
C GLY A 15 -10.63 -5.77 11.62
N GLY A 16 -9.85 -5.24 12.56
CA GLY A 16 -10.35 -4.72 13.83
C GLY A 16 -11.27 -3.50 13.67
N VAL A 17 -10.97 -2.61 12.72
CA VAL A 17 -11.80 -1.42 12.45
C VAL A 17 -13.18 -1.81 11.93
N CYS A 18 -13.25 -2.77 10.98
CA CYS A 18 -14.53 -3.28 10.50
C CYS A 18 -15.36 -3.88 11.64
N GLN A 19 -14.73 -4.65 12.55
CA GLN A 19 -15.41 -5.23 13.71
C GLN A 19 -15.90 -4.15 14.70
N HIS A 20 -15.11 -3.10 14.90
CA HIS A 20 -15.50 -1.95 15.70
C HIS A 20 -16.73 -1.25 15.11
N ILE A 21 -16.73 -0.91 13.81
CA ILE A 21 -17.86 -0.25 13.13
C ILE A 21 -19.13 -1.10 13.21
N ARG A 22 -19.03 -2.43 12.99
CA ARG A 22 -20.17 -3.36 13.14
C ARG A 22 -20.73 -3.37 14.55
N THR A 23 -19.86 -3.46 15.56
CA THR A 23 -20.25 -3.45 16.96
C THR A 23 -20.92 -2.12 17.32
N LEU A 24 -20.31 -1.00 16.94
CA LEU A 24 -20.85 0.33 17.16
C LEU A 24 -22.22 0.51 16.52
N LYS A 25 -22.39 0.13 15.24
CA LYS A 25 -23.68 0.17 14.55
C LYS A 25 -24.74 -0.61 15.32
N ARG A 26 -24.47 -1.87 15.65
CA ARG A 26 -25.42 -2.75 16.35
C ARG A 26 -25.82 -2.16 17.71
N GLU A 27 -24.86 -1.68 18.48
CA GLU A 27 -25.13 -1.10 19.79
C GLU A 27 -25.90 0.23 19.71
N LEU A 28 -25.59 1.08 18.74
CA LEU A 28 -26.34 2.32 18.48
C LEU A 28 -27.80 2.01 18.12
N GLU A 29 -28.04 1.00 17.27
CA GLU A 29 -29.39 0.55 16.92
C GLU A 29 -30.12 -0.06 18.13
N ARG A 30 -29.42 -0.83 18.96
CA ARG A 30 -29.98 -1.40 20.19
C ARG A 30 -30.48 -0.32 21.16
N VAL A 31 -29.84 0.84 21.20
CA VAL A 31 -30.28 1.99 22.02
C VAL A 31 -31.22 2.95 21.27
N GLY A 32 -31.77 2.53 20.13
CA GLY A 32 -32.85 3.23 19.43
C GLY A 32 -32.38 4.31 18.44
N HIS A 33 -31.16 4.23 17.92
CA HIS A 33 -30.68 5.11 16.85
C HIS A 33 -30.83 4.47 15.48
N GLN A 34 -31.07 5.27 14.45
CA GLN A 34 -31.04 4.82 13.06
C GLN A 34 -29.63 5.02 12.53
N VAL A 35 -29.00 3.95 12.03
CA VAL A 35 -27.59 3.97 11.64
C VAL A 35 -27.40 3.50 10.22
N HIS A 36 -26.83 4.38 9.38
CA HIS A 36 -26.38 4.03 8.04
C HIS A 36 -24.85 3.95 7.98
N ILE A 37 -24.33 3.12 7.07
CA ILE A 37 -22.89 3.04 6.79
C ILE A 37 -22.66 3.46 5.35
N PHE A 38 -21.77 4.43 5.14
CA PHE A 38 -21.27 4.81 3.82
C PHE A 38 -19.78 4.48 3.67
N ALA A 39 -19.44 3.59 2.75
CA ALA A 39 -18.09 3.08 2.57
C ALA A 39 -17.83 2.60 1.13
N ARG A 40 -16.57 2.26 0.81
CA ARG A 40 -16.24 1.55 -0.43
C ARG A 40 -16.75 0.11 -0.40
N ASN A 41 -17.15 -0.41 -1.55
CA ASN A 41 -17.56 -1.81 -1.69
C ASN A 41 -16.36 -2.75 -1.53
N GLU A 42 -16.62 -4.00 -1.13
CA GLU A 42 -15.59 -5.04 -0.97
C GLU A 42 -14.79 -5.31 -2.25
N ASP A 43 -15.43 -5.26 -3.41
CA ASP A 43 -14.83 -5.47 -4.74
C ASP A 43 -14.23 -4.20 -5.37
N GLU A 44 -14.21 -3.09 -4.63
CA GLU A 44 -13.70 -1.78 -5.05
C GLU A 44 -14.39 -1.16 -6.28
N SER A 45 -15.50 -1.75 -6.73
CA SER A 45 -16.25 -1.29 -7.91
C SER A 45 -16.97 0.05 -7.72
N GLY A 46 -17.08 0.50 -6.47
CA GLY A 46 -17.91 1.63 -6.09
C GLY A 46 -17.99 1.88 -4.59
N TYR A 47 -19.00 2.65 -4.23
CA TYR A 47 -19.36 2.99 -2.86
C TYR A 47 -20.78 2.51 -2.59
N HIS A 48 -21.10 2.21 -1.33
CA HIS A 48 -22.45 1.80 -0.95
C HIS A 48 -22.98 2.54 0.28
N LEU A 49 -24.30 2.63 0.35
CA LEU A 49 -25.03 3.05 1.54
C LEU A 49 -25.83 1.86 2.10
N LEU A 50 -25.48 1.41 3.29
CA LEU A 50 -26.13 0.31 3.99
C LEU A 50 -27.11 0.83 5.06
N PRO A 51 -28.28 0.18 5.26
CA PRO A 51 -28.71 -1.09 4.64
C PRO A 51 -29.45 -0.94 3.30
N GLN A 52 -29.63 0.28 2.76
CA GLN A 52 -30.44 0.53 1.56
C GLN A 52 -29.92 -0.19 0.30
N GLY A 53 -28.64 -0.60 0.28
CA GLY A 53 -28.04 -1.28 -0.86
C GLY A 53 -27.83 -0.38 -2.07
N ARG A 54 -27.87 0.95 -1.88
CA ARG A 54 -27.61 1.92 -2.95
C ARG A 54 -26.13 1.88 -3.31
N ILE A 55 -25.82 1.45 -4.53
CA ILE A 55 -24.45 1.40 -5.06
C ILE A 55 -24.20 2.61 -5.95
N ILE A 56 -23.02 3.20 -5.79
CA ILE A 56 -22.51 4.30 -6.58
C ILE A 56 -21.25 3.79 -7.29
N HIS A 57 -21.32 3.62 -8.61
CA HIS A 57 -20.19 3.10 -9.38
C HIS A 57 -19.03 4.08 -9.45
N ARG A 58 -17.82 3.55 -9.27
CA ARG A 58 -16.59 4.33 -9.17
C ARG A 58 -16.21 5.00 -10.49
N GLY A 59 -16.29 4.29 -11.62
CA GLY A 59 -15.80 4.77 -12.92
C GLY A 59 -16.25 6.18 -13.33
N PRO A 60 -17.57 6.51 -13.33
CA PRO A 60 -18.04 7.85 -13.66
C PRO A 60 -17.55 8.92 -12.68
N ILE A 61 -17.44 8.59 -11.39
CA ILE A 61 -17.04 9.53 -10.34
C ILE A 61 -15.54 9.79 -10.38
N ASP A 62 -14.72 8.75 -10.54
CA ASP A 62 -13.27 8.90 -10.64
C ASP A 62 -12.89 9.72 -11.87
N ARG A 63 -13.57 9.50 -13.00
CA ARG A 63 -13.40 10.33 -14.20
C ARG A 63 -13.70 11.79 -13.90
N LEU A 64 -14.84 12.06 -13.26
CA LEU A 64 -15.23 13.42 -12.89
C LEU A 64 -14.22 14.05 -11.91
N ALA A 65 -13.79 13.31 -10.89
CA ALA A 65 -12.80 13.78 -9.92
C ALA A 65 -11.48 14.13 -10.61
N ARG A 66 -10.97 13.25 -11.48
CA ARG A 66 -9.75 13.44 -12.25
C ARG A 66 -9.85 14.61 -13.21
N GLU A 67 -10.94 14.73 -13.97
CA GLU A 67 -11.18 15.85 -14.89
C GLU A 67 -11.21 17.20 -14.16
N LYS A 68 -11.73 17.25 -12.93
CA LYS A 68 -11.80 18.48 -12.12
C LYS A 68 -10.48 18.81 -11.43
N LEU A 69 -9.77 17.80 -10.93
CA LEU A 69 -8.55 17.98 -10.16
C LEU A 69 -7.33 18.27 -11.05
N THR A 70 -7.24 17.63 -12.22
CA THR A 70 -6.08 17.72 -13.12
C THR A 70 -5.75 19.16 -13.54
N PRO A 71 -6.70 20.01 -13.97
CA PRO A 71 -6.40 21.40 -14.34
C PRO A 71 -5.94 22.24 -13.15
N LEU A 72 -6.59 22.07 -11.99
CA LEU A 72 -6.29 22.82 -10.76
C LEU A 72 -4.87 22.55 -10.25
N LEU A 73 -4.41 21.31 -10.40
CA LEU A 73 -3.07 20.91 -10.00
C LEU A 73 -2.02 21.30 -11.03
N ARG A 74 -2.32 21.19 -12.33
CA ARG A 74 -1.41 21.62 -13.42
C ARG A 74 -1.14 23.12 -13.41
N GLU A 75 -2.13 23.95 -13.09
CA GLU A 75 -1.97 25.42 -13.03
C GLU A 75 -1.16 25.89 -11.83
N ARG A 76 -1.09 25.09 -10.76
CA ARG A 76 -0.52 25.52 -9.47
C ARG A 76 0.76 24.81 -9.08
N MET A 77 1.05 23.62 -9.62
CA MET A 77 2.23 22.83 -9.26
C MET A 77 2.70 21.94 -10.42
N ILE A 78 3.86 22.27 -11.00
CA ILE A 78 4.61 21.38 -11.89
C ILE A 78 5.31 20.33 -11.00
N GLY A 79 5.12 19.03 -11.27
CA GLY A 79 5.93 17.97 -10.66
C GLY A 79 5.35 17.21 -9.46
N ILE A 80 4.03 17.28 -9.19
CA ILE A 80 3.40 16.50 -8.12
C ILE A 80 3.64 15.00 -8.31
N ASP A 81 4.04 14.31 -7.23
CA ASP A 81 4.19 12.86 -7.26
C ASP A 81 2.84 12.17 -7.57
N PRO A 82 2.80 11.23 -8.52
CA PRO A 82 1.56 10.54 -8.88
C PRO A 82 0.87 9.86 -7.70
N TYR A 83 1.61 9.28 -6.75
CA TYR A 83 0.98 8.73 -5.56
C TYR A 83 0.07 9.77 -4.88
N VAL A 84 0.56 10.99 -4.70
CA VAL A 84 -0.21 12.11 -4.13
C VAL A 84 -1.45 12.40 -4.97
N MET A 85 -1.29 12.50 -6.29
CA MET A 85 -2.40 12.71 -7.22
C MET A 85 -3.47 11.63 -7.08
N GLU A 86 -3.10 10.36 -6.95
CA GLU A 86 -4.07 9.28 -6.85
C GLU A 86 -4.84 9.30 -5.56
N GLN A 87 -4.14 9.56 -4.47
CA GLN A 87 -4.75 9.65 -3.16
C GLN A 87 -5.76 10.80 -3.12
N GLU A 88 -5.47 11.93 -3.78
CA GLU A 88 -6.38 13.07 -3.87
C GLU A 88 -7.55 12.85 -4.83
N VAL A 89 -7.34 12.21 -5.98
CA VAL A 89 -8.44 11.79 -6.87
C VAL A 89 -9.38 10.85 -6.11
N ASN A 90 -8.84 9.86 -5.41
CA ASN A 90 -9.62 8.91 -4.63
C ASN A 90 -10.41 9.57 -3.49
N ARG A 91 -9.81 10.51 -2.77
CA ARG A 91 -10.48 11.30 -1.73
C ARG A 91 -11.61 12.15 -2.33
N CYS A 92 -11.36 12.83 -3.46
CA CYS A 92 -12.37 13.63 -4.14
C CYS A 92 -13.50 12.76 -4.72
N ALA A 93 -13.20 11.56 -5.21
CA ALA A 93 -14.21 10.61 -5.66
C ALA A 93 -15.11 10.17 -4.50
N PHE A 94 -14.53 9.89 -3.33
CA PHE A 94 -15.30 9.59 -2.12
C PHE A 94 -16.19 10.78 -1.71
N GLU A 95 -15.66 12.01 -1.75
CA GLU A 95 -16.40 13.26 -1.47
C GLU A 95 -17.62 13.41 -2.41
N LEU A 96 -17.44 13.22 -3.72
CA LEU A 96 -18.51 13.27 -4.71
C LEU A 96 -19.55 12.16 -4.51
N ALA A 97 -19.13 10.96 -4.15
CA ALA A 97 -20.03 9.85 -3.86
C ALA A 97 -20.86 10.13 -2.60
N ALA A 98 -20.24 10.66 -1.54
CA ALA A 98 -20.92 11.07 -0.31
C ALA A 98 -21.91 12.23 -0.55
N LEU A 99 -21.58 13.20 -1.40
CA LEU A 99 -22.52 14.23 -1.85
C LEU A 99 -23.77 13.64 -2.49
N SER A 100 -23.61 12.59 -3.31
CA SER A 100 -24.71 11.99 -4.05
C SER A 100 -25.76 11.27 -3.19
N ILE A 101 -25.40 10.86 -1.97
CA ILE A 101 -26.35 10.23 -1.03
C ILE A 101 -27.16 11.26 -0.24
N GLY A 102 -26.72 12.52 -0.20
CA GLY A 102 -27.27 13.57 0.66
C GLY A 102 -26.93 13.31 2.13
N VAL A 103 -26.22 14.22 2.77
CA VAL A 103 -25.77 14.06 4.18
C VAL A 103 -26.46 15.04 5.15
N ASP A 104 -27.34 15.88 4.63
CA ASP A 104 -28.07 16.95 5.31
C ASP A 104 -29.19 16.47 6.24
N HIS A 105 -29.60 15.22 6.09
CA HIS A 105 -30.64 14.61 6.91
C HIS A 105 -30.09 13.80 8.09
N TYR A 106 -28.80 13.81 8.38
CA TYR A 106 -28.27 13.15 9.57
C TYR A 106 -28.21 14.11 10.75
N ASP A 107 -28.37 13.58 11.97
CA ASP A 107 -28.21 14.38 13.19
C ASP A 107 -26.73 14.50 13.57
N VAL A 108 -25.92 13.52 13.17
CA VAL A 108 -24.47 13.46 13.36
C VAL A 108 -23.85 12.57 12.29
N ILE A 109 -22.67 12.95 11.81
CA ILE A 109 -21.85 12.11 10.93
C ILE A 109 -20.59 11.70 11.71
N HIS A 110 -20.24 10.42 11.65
CA HIS A 110 -19.09 9.85 12.33
C HIS A 110 -18.15 9.18 11.32
N ALA A 111 -17.02 9.83 11.01
CA ALA A 111 -15.98 9.29 10.15
C ALA A 111 -15.04 8.37 10.94
N HIS A 112 -14.59 7.27 10.34
CA HIS A 112 -13.74 6.25 10.96
C HIS A 112 -12.32 6.20 10.37
N ASP A 113 -11.91 7.27 9.69
CA ASP A 113 -10.54 7.49 9.23
C ASP A 113 -10.37 8.96 8.82
N ILE A 114 -9.12 9.39 8.75
CA ILE A 114 -8.73 10.78 8.45
C ILE A 114 -9.15 11.22 7.03
N ILE A 115 -9.32 10.27 6.10
CA ILE A 115 -9.60 10.56 4.68
C ILE A 115 -11.09 10.86 4.49
N SER A 116 -11.95 9.99 5.01
CA SER A 116 -13.40 10.20 5.04
C SER A 116 -13.77 11.39 5.93
N ALA A 117 -13.04 11.63 7.02
CA ALA A 117 -13.21 12.83 7.86
C ALA A 117 -13.03 14.10 7.03
N ARG A 118 -11.91 14.22 6.32
CA ARG A 118 -11.65 15.38 5.44
C ARG A 118 -12.66 15.48 4.30
N ALA A 119 -13.06 14.37 3.68
CA ALA A 119 -14.06 14.39 2.61
C ALA A 119 -15.42 14.90 3.11
N ILE A 120 -15.90 14.40 4.26
CA ILE A 120 -17.19 14.79 4.84
C ILE A 120 -17.18 16.23 5.35
N GLU A 121 -16.11 16.66 6.01
CA GLU A 121 -15.97 18.01 6.56
C GLU A 121 -16.23 19.10 5.50
N ARG A 122 -15.81 18.84 4.25
CA ARG A 122 -15.98 19.74 3.11
C ARG A 122 -17.40 19.83 2.56
N ILE A 123 -18.24 18.82 2.80
CA ILE A 123 -19.55 18.70 2.14
C ILE A 123 -20.73 18.73 3.10
N LYS A 124 -20.50 18.46 4.39
CA LYS A 124 -21.58 18.45 5.38
C LYS A 124 -22.12 19.87 5.59
N PRO A 125 -23.42 20.03 5.85
CA PRO A 125 -23.95 21.30 6.34
C PRO A 125 -23.24 21.76 7.62
N PRO A 126 -22.96 23.07 7.79
CA PRO A 126 -22.22 23.59 8.95
C PRO A 126 -22.83 23.25 10.32
N HIS A 127 -24.15 23.08 10.38
CA HIS A 127 -24.91 22.77 11.60
C HIS A 127 -24.86 21.30 12.01
N ILE A 128 -24.47 20.39 11.11
CA ILE A 128 -24.34 18.96 11.43
C ILE A 128 -22.94 18.72 12.02
N PRO A 129 -22.82 18.17 13.23
CA PRO A 129 -21.54 17.85 13.81
C PRO A 129 -20.86 16.68 13.09
N LEU A 130 -19.56 16.79 12.89
CA LEU A 130 -18.68 15.70 12.46
C LEU A 130 -17.87 15.19 13.65
N VAL A 131 -18.05 13.92 13.95
CA VAL A 131 -17.19 13.18 14.89
C VAL A 131 -16.21 12.33 14.09
N VAL A 132 -14.97 12.23 14.53
CA VAL A 132 -13.92 11.49 13.83
C VAL A 132 -13.29 10.48 14.77
N SER A 133 -13.43 9.18 14.49
CA SER A 133 -12.64 8.14 15.14
C SER A 133 -11.35 7.88 14.36
N VAL A 134 -10.20 8.07 15.01
CA VAL A 134 -8.89 7.75 14.45
C VAL A 134 -8.37 6.47 15.11
N HIS A 135 -8.16 5.43 14.31
CA HIS A 135 -7.86 4.07 14.80
C HIS A 135 -6.36 3.75 14.86
N GLY A 136 -5.53 4.55 14.20
CA GLY A 136 -4.08 4.49 14.11
C GLY A 136 -3.56 5.75 13.45
N CYS A 137 -2.25 5.96 13.44
CA CYS A 137 -1.61 7.11 12.79
C CYS A 137 -0.98 6.63 11.48
N ILE A 138 -1.60 6.98 10.35
CA ILE A 138 -1.16 6.52 9.02
C ILE A 138 0.26 6.99 8.75
N ALA A 139 0.63 8.17 9.22
CA ALA A 139 1.96 8.71 9.02
C ALA A 139 3.07 7.88 9.68
N THR A 140 2.85 7.40 10.90
CA THR A 140 3.83 6.55 11.59
C THR A 140 3.76 5.09 11.13
N GLU A 141 2.57 4.61 10.73
CA GLU A 141 2.43 3.30 10.09
C GLU A 141 3.14 3.24 8.75
N HIS A 142 3.08 4.30 7.93
CA HIS A 142 3.78 4.36 6.64
C HIS A 142 5.29 4.21 6.82
N LEU A 143 5.91 4.91 7.79
CA LEU A 143 7.33 4.70 8.12
C LEU A 143 7.64 3.25 8.44
N THR A 144 6.72 2.56 9.11
CA THR A 144 6.90 1.16 9.52
C THR A 144 6.74 0.20 8.32
N LEU A 145 5.83 0.51 7.39
CA LEU A 145 5.54 -0.29 6.19
C LEU A 145 6.60 -0.12 5.10
N THR A 146 7.11 1.09 4.91
CA THR A 146 8.09 1.41 3.87
C THR A 146 9.53 1.34 4.37
N GLY A 147 9.75 1.27 5.69
CA GLY A 147 11.05 1.52 6.30
C GLY A 147 11.51 2.96 6.09
N SER A 148 12.82 3.20 6.20
CA SER A 148 13.47 4.51 5.99
C SER A 148 13.47 5.02 4.53
N THR A 149 12.65 4.44 3.64
CA THR A 149 12.56 4.81 2.21
C THR A 149 11.73 6.08 1.97
N LEU A 150 10.90 6.49 2.93
CA LEU A 150 10.33 7.84 2.96
C LEU A 150 11.28 8.73 3.76
N ALA A 151 12.29 9.27 3.08
CA ALA A 151 13.17 10.25 3.69
C ALA A 151 12.33 11.40 4.26
N PRO A 152 12.48 11.75 5.55
CA PRO A 152 11.85 12.93 6.11
C PRO A 152 12.13 14.15 5.23
N GLY A 153 11.07 14.86 4.84
CA GLY A 153 11.14 16.01 3.94
C GLY A 153 10.97 15.69 2.45
N SER A 154 10.71 14.45 2.06
CA SER A 154 10.24 14.13 0.69
C SER A 154 8.77 14.56 0.49
N ASP A 155 8.38 14.85 -0.75
CA ASP A 155 6.99 15.28 -1.07
C ASP A 155 5.92 14.28 -0.59
N ILE A 156 6.20 12.97 -0.72
CA ILE A 156 5.28 11.92 -0.26
C ILE A 156 5.23 11.91 1.28
N TRP A 157 6.38 12.07 1.94
CA TRP A 157 6.43 12.17 3.40
C TRP A 157 5.62 13.36 3.91
N GLU A 158 5.87 14.55 3.36
CA GLU A 158 5.16 15.78 3.72
C GLU A 158 3.66 15.66 3.45
N TYR A 159 3.28 15.07 2.32
CA TYR A 159 1.88 14.81 2.00
C TYR A 159 1.22 13.89 3.02
N ILE A 160 1.85 12.77 3.40
CA ILE A 160 1.29 11.86 4.39
C ILE A 160 1.15 12.55 5.76
N GLN A 161 2.15 13.32 6.19
CA GLN A 161 2.08 14.11 7.42
C GLN A 161 0.95 15.14 7.37
N ALA A 162 0.78 15.86 6.24
CA ALA A 162 -0.26 16.86 6.06
C ALA A 162 -1.65 16.23 6.06
N ARG A 163 -1.84 15.07 5.43
CA ARG A 163 -3.12 14.33 5.47
C ARG A 163 -3.52 13.96 6.88
N GLU A 164 -2.57 13.44 7.66
CA GLU A 164 -2.81 13.09 9.06
C GLU A 164 -3.24 14.35 9.82
N GLN A 165 -2.44 15.42 9.77
CA GLN A 165 -2.72 16.72 10.39
C GLN A 165 -4.11 17.26 10.05
N ILE A 166 -4.48 17.25 8.77
CA ILE A 166 -5.76 17.80 8.29
C ILE A 166 -6.91 16.92 8.75
N GLY A 167 -6.83 15.61 8.55
CA GLY A 167 -7.96 14.72 8.80
C GLY A 167 -8.26 14.52 10.29
N VAL A 168 -7.24 14.51 11.14
CA VAL A 168 -7.41 14.39 12.61
C VAL A 168 -8.01 15.67 13.21
N ASN A 169 -7.87 16.81 12.53
CA ASN A 169 -8.45 18.11 12.89
C ASN A 169 -9.76 18.43 12.16
N ALA A 170 -10.22 17.59 11.24
CA ALA A 170 -11.45 17.82 10.47
C ALA A 170 -12.72 17.71 11.33
N GLY A 171 -12.65 16.98 12.45
CA GLY A 171 -13.78 16.77 13.35
C GLY A 171 -14.12 17.99 14.21
N ASP A 172 -15.41 18.15 14.50
CA ASP A 172 -15.87 18.97 15.63
C ASP A 172 -15.46 18.30 16.97
N LEU A 173 -15.34 16.97 16.95
CA LEU A 173 -14.82 16.14 18.02
C LEU A 173 -14.05 14.95 17.43
N THR A 174 -12.86 14.68 17.95
CA THR A 174 -12.00 13.56 17.56
C THR A 174 -11.95 12.54 18.70
N ILE A 175 -12.30 11.30 18.41
CA ILE A 175 -12.25 10.16 19.30
C ILE A 175 -11.02 9.32 18.93
N VAL A 176 -10.25 8.92 19.94
CA VAL A 176 -9.16 7.94 19.81
C VAL A 176 -9.35 6.82 20.84
N PRO A 177 -8.90 5.59 20.56
CA PRO A 177 -9.15 4.46 21.45
C PRO A 177 -8.17 4.36 22.62
N SER A 178 -7.03 5.07 22.59
CA SER A 178 -5.98 4.98 23.61
C SER A 178 -5.37 6.33 23.96
N LYS A 179 -4.80 6.45 25.16
CA LYS A 179 -4.08 7.65 25.60
C LYS A 179 -2.80 7.85 24.79
N TRP A 180 -2.12 6.78 24.40
CA TRP A 180 -0.96 6.84 23.51
C TRP A 180 -1.31 7.59 22.22
N LEU A 181 -2.41 7.21 21.55
CA LEU A 181 -2.80 7.85 20.30
C LEU A 181 -3.26 9.29 20.53
N ARG A 182 -3.95 9.58 21.64
CA ARG A 182 -4.25 10.96 22.04
C ARG A 182 -2.97 11.78 22.16
N ASP A 183 -2.00 11.29 22.94
CA ASP A 183 -0.79 12.04 23.26
C ASP A 183 0.10 12.21 22.03
N LEU A 184 0.05 11.26 21.08
CA LEU A 184 0.66 11.42 19.75
C LEU A 184 -0.01 12.57 18.98
N HIS A 185 -1.34 12.57 18.88
CA HIS A 185 -2.08 13.62 18.14
C HIS A 185 -2.01 15.00 18.79
N LEU A 186 -1.94 15.07 20.12
CA LEU A 186 -1.74 16.33 20.84
C LEU A 186 -0.37 16.92 20.55
N ARG A 187 0.69 16.09 20.56
CA ARG A 187 2.08 16.55 20.44
C ARG A 187 2.49 16.81 18.99
N GLU A 188 2.23 15.84 18.11
CA GLU A 188 2.73 15.86 16.74
C GLU A 188 1.74 16.56 15.78
N TYR A 189 0.43 16.46 16.06
CA TYR A 189 -0.62 16.96 15.16
C TYR A 189 -1.49 18.08 15.73
N GLN A 190 -1.11 18.64 16.89
CA GLN A 190 -1.68 19.85 17.49
C GLN A 190 -3.22 19.85 17.59
N VAL A 191 -3.84 18.66 17.72
CA VAL A 191 -5.29 18.56 17.91
C VAL A 191 -5.65 19.23 19.23
N PRO A 192 -6.62 20.17 19.30
CA PRO A 192 -6.96 20.81 20.56
C PRO A 192 -7.46 19.79 21.59
N SER A 193 -6.93 19.83 22.81
CA SER A 193 -7.32 18.90 23.88
C SER A 193 -8.81 18.91 24.19
N ALA A 194 -9.47 20.07 24.04
CA ALA A 194 -10.92 20.22 24.20
C ALA A 194 -11.76 19.49 23.13
N ARG A 195 -11.14 19.07 22.01
CA ARG A 195 -11.78 18.33 20.93
C ARG A 195 -11.31 16.88 20.85
N LEU A 196 -10.56 16.38 21.84
CA LEU A 196 -10.00 15.05 21.80
C LEU A 196 -10.49 14.20 22.98
N GLU A 197 -11.24 13.15 22.68
CA GLU A 197 -11.76 12.20 23.67
C GLU A 197 -11.13 10.81 23.50
N VAL A 198 -10.78 10.18 24.63
CA VAL A 198 -10.31 8.79 24.65
C VAL A 198 -11.49 7.88 24.93
N ILE A 199 -11.95 7.14 23.93
CA ILE A 199 -13.03 6.15 24.06
C ILE A 199 -12.51 4.80 23.55
N PRO A 200 -12.12 3.89 24.46
CA PRO A 200 -11.64 2.56 24.09
C PRO A 200 -12.68 1.76 23.32
N TYR A 201 -12.23 0.81 22.48
CA TYR A 201 -13.14 -0.13 21.85
C TYR A 201 -13.83 -1.00 22.89
N GLY A 202 -15.00 -1.53 22.52
CA GLY A 202 -15.74 -2.51 23.29
C GLY A 202 -16.15 -3.69 22.44
N LEU A 203 -16.30 -4.84 23.08
CA LEU A 203 -16.75 -6.09 22.50
C LEU A 203 -18.07 -6.52 23.14
N ASP A 204 -18.87 -7.25 22.36
CA ASP A 204 -20.01 -7.98 22.91
C ASP A 204 -19.50 -9.26 23.55
N CYS A 205 -19.21 -9.16 24.85
CA CYS A 205 -18.70 -10.28 25.62
C CYS A 205 -19.65 -11.48 25.57
N SER A 206 -20.97 -11.26 25.48
CA SER A 206 -21.96 -12.34 25.46
C SER A 206 -21.91 -13.15 24.16
N VAL A 207 -21.76 -12.47 23.03
CA VAL A 207 -21.57 -13.10 21.71
C VAL A 207 -20.23 -13.79 21.65
N PHE A 208 -19.16 -13.14 22.13
CA PHE A 208 -17.83 -13.72 22.17
C PHE A 208 -17.80 -15.03 22.98
N TYR A 209 -18.34 -15.04 24.21
CA TYR A 209 -18.41 -16.26 25.04
C TYR A 209 -19.25 -17.37 24.43
N ARG A 210 -20.23 -17.04 23.59
CA ARG A 210 -21.02 -18.04 22.85
C ARG A 210 -20.18 -18.65 21.72
N GLN A 211 -19.49 -17.81 20.95
CA GLN A 211 -18.60 -18.26 19.86
C GLN A 211 -17.43 -19.10 20.36
N MET A 212 -16.91 -18.82 21.56
CA MET A 212 -15.89 -19.65 22.21
C MET A 212 -16.33 -21.11 22.45
N LYS A 213 -17.65 -21.36 22.56
CA LYS A 213 -18.20 -22.71 22.76
C LYS A 213 -18.44 -23.46 21.45
N ASN A 214 -18.25 -22.79 20.30
CA ASN A 214 -18.36 -23.43 19.00
C ASN A 214 -17.21 -24.42 18.80
N LYS A 215 -17.41 -25.37 17.90
CA LYS A 215 -16.34 -26.27 17.49
C LYS A 215 -15.37 -25.51 16.58
N ALA A 216 -14.10 -25.44 16.96
CA ALA A 216 -13.06 -24.95 16.05
C ALA A 216 -12.73 -26.03 15.01
N GLU A 217 -12.31 -25.61 13.82
CA GLU A 217 -11.94 -26.55 12.75
C GLU A 217 -10.52 -27.10 12.94
N VAL A 218 -9.65 -26.36 13.65
CA VAL A 218 -8.31 -26.82 14.03
C VAL A 218 -8.34 -27.33 15.45
N THR A 219 -7.77 -28.52 15.66
CA THR A 219 -7.69 -29.17 16.96
C THR A 219 -6.30 -29.09 17.56
N ARG A 220 -6.24 -28.77 18.85
CA ARG A 220 -5.05 -28.88 19.68
C ARG A 220 -4.38 -30.26 19.54
N GLU A 221 -3.06 -30.25 19.36
CA GLU A 221 -2.24 -31.46 19.46
C GLU A 221 -2.11 -31.93 20.93
N PRO A 222 -2.30 -33.24 21.22
CA PRO A 222 -2.11 -33.76 22.57
C PRO A 222 -0.70 -33.54 23.10
N GLY A 223 -0.57 -33.15 24.37
CA GLY A 223 0.72 -32.95 25.04
C GLY A 223 1.49 -31.70 24.64
N LYS A 224 1.00 -30.90 23.67
CA LYS A 224 1.60 -29.61 23.30
C LYS A 224 0.89 -28.45 23.99
N HIS A 225 1.65 -27.40 24.25
CA HIS A 225 1.16 -26.07 24.56
C HIS A 225 0.83 -25.28 23.29
N VAL A 226 -0.31 -24.62 23.26
CA VAL A 226 -0.73 -23.85 22.09
C VAL A 226 -0.47 -22.35 22.32
N LEU A 227 0.45 -21.80 21.54
CA LEU A 227 0.64 -20.36 21.36
C LEU A 227 -0.28 -19.89 20.22
N ILE A 228 -0.91 -18.74 20.34
CA ILE A 228 -1.78 -18.21 19.27
C ILE A 228 -1.53 -16.73 19.00
N CYS A 229 -1.42 -16.38 17.72
CA CYS A 229 -1.22 -15.02 17.21
C CYS A 229 -2.27 -14.70 16.12
N PRO A 230 -3.46 -14.21 16.49
CA PRO A 230 -4.43 -13.68 15.54
C PRO A 230 -4.03 -12.26 15.09
N ALA A 231 -3.52 -12.14 13.87
CA ALA A 231 -3.04 -10.88 13.32
C ALA A 231 -3.00 -10.91 11.78
N ARG A 232 -3.17 -9.74 11.13
CA ARG A 232 -2.91 -9.62 9.67
C ARG A 232 -1.43 -9.88 9.40
N LEU A 233 -1.12 -10.58 8.30
CA LEU A 233 0.27 -10.85 7.90
C LEU A 233 0.85 -9.61 7.19
N ASP A 234 1.11 -8.56 7.97
CA ASP A 234 1.77 -7.33 7.56
C ASP A 234 3.02 -7.03 8.41
N VAL A 235 3.85 -6.09 7.94
CA VAL A 235 5.13 -5.75 8.59
C VAL A 235 4.92 -5.11 9.96
N VAL A 236 3.84 -4.33 10.13
CA VAL A 236 3.51 -3.63 11.38
C VAL A 236 3.20 -4.62 12.50
N LYS A 237 2.70 -5.82 12.19
CA LYS A 237 2.46 -6.87 13.19
C LYS A 237 3.71 -7.65 13.63
N GLY A 238 4.89 -7.39 13.05
CA GLY A 238 6.18 -7.91 13.52
C GLY A 238 6.24 -9.44 13.60
N HIS A 239 5.67 -10.14 12.62
CA HIS A 239 5.65 -11.61 12.60
C HIS A 239 7.05 -12.21 12.54
N GLN A 240 8.00 -11.50 11.92
CA GLN A 240 9.41 -11.83 11.88
C GLN A 240 9.99 -11.93 13.29
N ASP A 241 9.68 -10.94 14.13
CA ASP A 241 10.20 -10.87 15.50
C ASP A 241 9.68 -12.06 16.33
N LEU A 242 8.44 -12.51 16.07
CA LEU A 242 7.87 -13.73 16.66
C LEU A 242 8.58 -14.99 16.15
N LEU A 243 8.81 -15.14 14.83
CA LEU A 243 9.49 -16.32 14.30
C LEU A 243 10.92 -16.45 14.85
N ASP A 244 11.65 -15.34 15.00
CA ASP A 244 12.97 -15.33 15.61
C ASP A 244 12.92 -15.77 17.09
N ALA A 245 11.93 -15.28 17.85
CA ALA A 245 11.71 -15.70 19.23
C ALA A 245 11.37 -17.21 19.35
N LEU A 246 10.53 -17.72 18.43
CA LEU A 246 10.16 -19.13 18.38
C LEU A 246 11.32 -20.02 17.95
N SER A 247 12.23 -19.53 17.10
CA SER A 247 13.46 -20.25 16.74
C SER A 247 14.38 -20.42 17.94
N LEU A 248 14.50 -19.42 18.80
CA LEU A 248 15.20 -19.54 20.09
C LEU A 248 14.48 -20.53 21.02
N LEU A 249 13.15 -20.44 21.10
CA LEU A 249 12.35 -21.33 21.94
C LEU A 249 12.48 -22.81 21.55
N GLN A 250 12.54 -23.11 20.25
CA GLN A 250 12.70 -24.47 19.71
C GLN A 250 14.01 -25.13 20.18
N GLN A 251 15.07 -24.34 20.41
CA GLN A 251 16.37 -24.86 20.85
C GLN A 251 16.32 -25.35 22.30
N GLU A 252 15.41 -24.83 23.12
CA GLU A 252 15.29 -25.18 24.54
C GLU A 252 14.15 -26.16 24.82
N ARG A 253 13.08 -26.16 24.01
CA ARG A 253 11.91 -27.02 24.20
C ARG A 253 11.09 -27.23 22.94
N SER A 254 10.41 -28.36 22.86
CA SER A 254 9.59 -28.78 21.71
C SER A 254 8.14 -29.09 22.06
N ASP A 255 7.72 -28.93 23.32
CA ASP A 255 6.37 -29.22 23.81
C ASP A 255 5.35 -28.10 23.52
N TRP A 256 5.52 -27.38 22.41
CA TRP A 256 4.66 -26.28 22.00
C TRP A 256 4.38 -26.32 20.50
N VAL A 257 3.29 -25.66 20.10
CA VAL A 257 2.94 -25.30 18.73
C VAL A 257 2.44 -23.85 18.70
N CYS A 258 2.61 -23.16 17.58
CA CYS A 258 2.14 -21.79 17.40
C CYS A 258 1.16 -21.70 16.23
N TRP A 259 -0.04 -21.19 16.50
CA TRP A 259 -1.06 -20.91 15.50
C TRP A 259 -1.02 -19.43 15.14
N ILE A 260 -0.59 -19.11 13.93
CA ILE A 260 -0.70 -17.76 13.37
C ILE A 260 -2.00 -17.71 12.58
N VAL A 261 -2.95 -16.87 13.02
CA VAL A 261 -4.31 -16.80 12.48
C VAL A 261 -4.51 -15.46 11.78
N GLY A 262 -4.63 -15.50 10.46
CA GLY A 262 -4.77 -14.34 9.61
C GLY A 262 -4.10 -14.55 8.26
N ASP A 263 -4.32 -13.62 7.36
CA ASP A 263 -3.72 -13.59 6.04
C ASP A 263 -3.18 -12.19 5.73
N GLY A 264 -2.41 -12.07 4.66
CA GLY A 264 -1.81 -10.81 4.24
C GLY A 264 -0.63 -11.03 3.30
N TYR A 265 -0.12 -9.92 2.77
CA TYR A 265 0.92 -9.93 1.75
C TYR A 265 2.27 -10.53 2.21
N LEU A 266 2.48 -10.69 3.52
CA LEU A 266 3.68 -11.38 4.04
C LEU A 266 3.59 -12.90 4.05
N ARG A 267 2.47 -13.52 3.65
CA ARG A 267 2.28 -14.98 3.76
C ARG A 267 3.44 -15.78 3.15
N GLU A 268 3.72 -15.57 1.86
CA GLU A 268 4.77 -16.32 1.16
C GLU A 268 6.15 -16.11 1.79
N TYR A 269 6.44 -14.87 2.22
CA TYR A 269 7.66 -14.55 2.94
C TYR A 269 7.77 -15.31 4.27
N LEU A 270 6.69 -15.37 5.06
CA LEU A 270 6.67 -16.09 6.34
C LEU A 270 6.80 -17.60 6.12
N GLU A 271 6.16 -18.17 5.10
CA GLU A 271 6.33 -19.59 4.73
C GLU A 271 7.79 -19.92 4.39
N ALA A 272 8.49 -19.03 3.68
CA ALA A 272 9.92 -19.17 3.41
C ALA A 272 10.77 -19.06 4.70
N GLN A 273 10.46 -18.12 5.60
CA GLN A 273 11.15 -18.00 6.89
C GLN A 273 10.95 -19.23 7.77
N LEU A 274 9.74 -19.81 7.80
CA LEU A 274 9.47 -21.03 8.56
C LEU A 274 10.35 -22.20 8.11
N LYS A 275 10.53 -22.37 6.80
CA LYS A 275 11.45 -23.38 6.24
C LYS A 275 12.90 -23.09 6.62
N LYS A 276 13.34 -21.84 6.47
CA LYS A 276 14.70 -21.40 6.78
C LYS A 276 15.05 -21.62 8.26
N LEU A 277 14.12 -21.29 9.16
CA LEU A 277 14.28 -21.41 10.61
C LEU A 277 13.94 -22.82 11.15
N LYS A 278 13.56 -23.77 10.27
CA LYS A 278 13.14 -25.14 10.63
C LYS A 278 11.96 -25.18 11.62
N LEU A 279 11.04 -24.22 11.49
CA LEU A 279 9.86 -24.05 12.34
C LEU A 279 8.58 -24.66 11.75
N SER A 280 8.62 -25.19 10.52
CA SER A 280 7.43 -25.67 9.81
C SER A 280 6.60 -26.73 10.56
N GLU A 281 7.24 -27.55 11.40
CA GLU A 281 6.55 -28.57 12.22
C GLU A 281 5.93 -28.00 13.50
N HIS A 282 6.34 -26.79 13.92
CA HIS A 282 5.89 -26.18 15.17
C HIS A 282 4.95 -24.98 14.94
N VAL A 283 4.97 -24.37 13.76
CA VAL A 283 4.19 -23.16 13.46
C VAL A 283 3.26 -23.41 12.29
N GLN A 284 1.97 -23.13 12.49
CA GLN A 284 0.93 -23.29 11.49
C GLN A 284 0.37 -21.92 11.10
N LEU A 285 0.44 -21.58 9.80
CA LEU A 285 -0.24 -20.43 9.23
C LEU A 285 -1.66 -20.85 8.82
N LEU A 286 -2.66 -20.42 9.59
CA LEU A 286 -4.03 -20.92 9.46
C LEU A 286 -4.91 -20.10 8.49
N GLY A 287 -4.37 -19.03 7.90
CA GLY A 287 -5.10 -18.12 7.01
C GLY A 287 -6.18 -17.31 7.74
N SER A 288 -7.03 -16.63 6.96
CA SER A 288 -8.22 -15.93 7.49
C SER A 288 -9.25 -16.91 8.05
N ARG A 289 -9.77 -16.64 9.25
CA ARG A 289 -10.70 -17.54 9.97
C ARG A 289 -11.83 -16.80 10.66
N GLU A 290 -12.98 -17.47 10.78
CA GLU A 290 -14.16 -16.98 11.51
C GLU A 290 -14.32 -17.62 12.90
N ASP A 291 -13.62 -18.71 13.18
CA ASP A 291 -13.68 -19.47 14.44
C ASP A 291 -12.61 -19.05 15.47
N VAL A 292 -12.05 -17.84 15.34
CA VAL A 292 -11.01 -17.29 16.24
C VAL A 292 -11.37 -17.41 17.73
N PRO A 293 -12.60 -17.08 18.19
CA PRO A 293 -12.97 -17.28 19.60
C PRO A 293 -12.85 -18.74 20.07
N ALA A 294 -13.17 -19.71 19.21
CA ALA A 294 -13.05 -21.13 19.54
C ALA A 294 -11.58 -21.62 19.53
N LEU A 295 -10.73 -21.03 18.68
CA LEU A 295 -9.28 -21.27 18.70
C LEU A 295 -8.64 -20.70 19.98
N LEU A 296 -9.00 -19.47 20.36
CA LEU A 296 -8.54 -18.85 21.61
C LEU A 296 -8.93 -19.69 22.83
N ALA A 297 -10.09 -20.35 22.81
CA ALA A 297 -10.52 -21.24 23.89
C ALA A 297 -9.63 -22.50 24.05
N GLN A 298 -8.95 -22.93 22.99
CA GLN A 298 -8.01 -24.05 22.99
C GLN A 298 -6.57 -23.64 23.32
N ALA A 299 -6.25 -22.36 23.23
CA ALA A 299 -4.91 -21.86 23.41
C ALA A 299 -4.47 -21.81 24.89
N ASP A 300 -3.16 -21.85 25.11
CA ASP A 300 -2.55 -21.71 26.42
C ASP A 300 -2.02 -20.30 26.65
N ILE A 301 -1.44 -19.68 25.61
CA ILE A 301 -0.80 -18.35 25.65
C ILE A 301 -1.15 -17.60 24.36
N PHE A 302 -1.54 -16.33 24.49
CA PHE A 302 -1.67 -15.43 23.36
C PHE A 302 -0.37 -14.66 23.15
N VAL A 303 0.05 -14.50 21.90
CA VAL A 303 1.24 -13.72 21.55
C VAL A 303 0.96 -12.69 20.45
N LEU A 304 1.46 -11.47 20.63
CA LEU A 304 1.38 -10.41 19.61
C LEU A 304 2.66 -9.56 19.61
N SER A 305 3.46 -9.68 18.55
CA SER A 305 4.76 -9.02 18.41
C SER A 305 4.70 -7.73 17.58
N SER A 306 3.62 -6.96 17.72
CA SER A 306 3.42 -5.77 16.88
C SER A 306 4.53 -4.74 17.07
N ARG A 307 4.94 -4.08 15.98
CA ARG A 307 5.86 -2.94 15.99
C ARG A 307 5.13 -1.63 16.22
N GLN A 308 3.86 -1.57 15.84
CA GLN A 308 2.94 -0.50 16.20
C GLN A 308 1.51 -1.06 16.29
N ASP A 309 0.79 -0.77 17.37
CA ASP A 309 -0.64 -1.04 17.47
C ASP A 309 -1.29 -0.09 18.48
N THR A 310 -2.54 0.29 18.24
CA THR A 310 -3.23 1.25 19.10
C THR A 310 -3.97 0.55 20.23
N LEU A 311 -4.89 -0.34 19.87
CA LEU A 311 -5.74 -1.05 20.83
C LEU A 311 -6.26 -2.35 20.18
N PRO A 312 -5.38 -3.34 19.91
CA PRO A 312 -5.72 -4.52 19.12
C PRO A 312 -6.88 -5.31 19.71
N ILE A 313 -7.95 -5.49 18.93
CA ILE A 313 -9.11 -6.30 19.32
C ILE A 313 -8.68 -7.73 19.70
N ALA A 314 -7.67 -8.29 19.04
CA ALA A 314 -7.13 -9.62 19.33
C ALA A 314 -6.66 -9.75 20.80
N VAL A 315 -6.08 -8.69 21.39
CA VAL A 315 -5.69 -8.69 22.82
C VAL A 315 -6.93 -8.71 23.71
N MET A 316 -7.97 -7.95 23.37
CA MET A 316 -9.23 -7.95 24.12
C MET A 316 -9.89 -9.34 24.11
N GLU A 317 -9.94 -9.98 22.94
CA GLU A 317 -10.47 -11.32 22.75
C GLU A 317 -9.67 -12.36 23.54
N ALA A 318 -8.33 -12.28 23.53
CA ALA A 318 -7.46 -13.14 24.31
C ALA A 318 -7.71 -13.02 25.82
N GLN A 319 -7.82 -11.79 26.33
CA GLN A 319 -8.10 -11.56 27.74
C GLN A 319 -9.51 -12.02 28.13
N LEU A 320 -10.52 -11.84 27.26
CA LEU A 320 -11.87 -12.40 27.47
C LEU A 320 -11.83 -13.93 27.50
N ALA A 321 -11.03 -14.57 26.63
CA ALA A 321 -10.79 -16.00 26.65
C ALA A 321 -10.00 -16.46 27.90
N GLY A 322 -9.45 -15.51 28.65
CA GLY A 322 -8.66 -15.76 29.85
C GLY A 322 -7.30 -16.34 29.54
N LEU A 323 -6.68 -15.94 28.43
CA LEU A 323 -5.30 -16.26 28.08
C LEU A 323 -4.34 -15.25 28.73
N PRO A 324 -3.16 -15.69 29.20
CA PRO A 324 -2.09 -14.74 29.50
C PRO A 324 -1.60 -14.13 28.17
N VAL A 325 -1.39 -12.82 28.17
CA VAL A 325 -0.96 -12.09 26.96
C VAL A 325 0.55 -11.89 27.01
N VAL A 326 1.27 -12.33 25.99
CA VAL A 326 2.65 -11.93 25.74
C VAL A 326 2.63 -10.96 24.56
N ALA A 327 2.97 -9.70 24.79
CA ALA A 327 2.94 -8.70 23.73
C ALA A 327 4.17 -7.80 23.77
N THR A 328 4.31 -6.97 22.75
CA THR A 328 5.27 -5.86 22.76
C THR A 328 4.69 -4.65 23.48
N ASP A 329 5.55 -3.72 23.89
CA ASP A 329 5.16 -2.41 24.42
C ASP A 329 4.82 -1.37 23.33
N ALA A 330 4.54 -1.84 22.11
CA ALA A 330 4.27 -0.99 20.97
C ALA A 330 2.96 -0.22 21.12
N GLY A 331 3.01 1.08 20.81
CA GLY A 331 1.84 1.96 20.76
C GLY A 331 1.01 1.95 22.05
N GLY A 332 -0.28 1.64 21.93
CA GLY A 332 -1.22 1.61 23.07
C GLY A 332 -1.37 0.24 23.74
N ILE A 333 -0.60 -0.78 23.36
CA ILE A 333 -0.63 -2.11 24.00
C ILE A 333 -0.37 -2.04 25.54
N PRO A 334 0.54 -1.19 26.06
CA PRO A 334 0.74 -1.03 27.50
C PRO A 334 -0.48 -0.53 28.28
N GLU A 335 -1.50 0.03 27.61
CA GLU A 335 -2.76 0.39 28.26
C GLU A 335 -3.72 -0.79 28.41
N MET A 336 -3.45 -1.89 27.69
CA MET A 336 -4.25 -3.11 27.68
C MET A 336 -3.72 -4.18 28.62
N VAL A 337 -2.40 -4.25 28.80
CA VAL A 337 -1.72 -5.32 29.52
C VAL A 337 -0.91 -4.72 30.66
N THR A 338 -1.13 -5.21 31.87
CA THR A 338 -0.36 -4.86 33.06
C THR A 338 0.76 -5.88 33.22
N ASP A 339 1.99 -5.45 32.93
CA ASP A 339 3.17 -6.32 32.97
C ASP A 339 3.32 -7.05 34.32
N GLN A 340 3.68 -8.34 34.26
CA GLN A 340 3.78 -9.28 35.38
C GLN A 340 2.46 -9.60 36.11
N GLU A 341 1.34 -8.96 35.78
CA GLU A 341 0.05 -9.18 36.44
C GLU A 341 -0.95 -9.98 35.60
N ASP A 342 -1.29 -9.49 34.40
CA ASP A 342 -2.23 -10.12 33.47
C ASP A 342 -1.61 -10.49 32.11
N GLY A 343 -0.34 -10.12 31.92
CA GLY A 343 0.48 -10.50 30.78
C GLY A 343 1.94 -10.11 30.99
N LEU A 344 2.73 -10.26 29.93
CA LEU A 344 4.14 -9.91 29.87
C LEU A 344 4.42 -9.02 28.66
N LEU A 345 5.14 -7.93 28.88
CA LEU A 345 5.53 -6.99 27.83
C LEU A 345 7.01 -7.14 27.46
N SER A 346 7.30 -6.93 26.18
CA SER A 346 8.65 -6.93 25.62
C SER A 346 8.86 -5.64 24.83
N PRO A 347 10.08 -5.08 24.73
CA PRO A 347 10.33 -3.99 23.80
C PRO A 347 9.96 -4.37 22.36
N ALA A 348 9.31 -3.48 21.62
CA ALA A 348 9.01 -3.69 20.20
C ALA A 348 10.28 -4.00 19.39
N GLY A 349 10.25 -5.07 18.59
CA GLY A 349 11.41 -5.54 17.81
C GLY A 349 12.44 -6.36 18.60
N ASP A 350 12.27 -6.59 19.90
CA ASP A 350 13.17 -7.44 20.71
C ASP A 350 12.66 -8.88 20.82
N SER A 351 13.00 -9.70 19.83
CA SER A 351 12.71 -11.14 19.80
C SER A 351 13.27 -11.91 20.98
N ARG A 352 14.38 -11.46 21.58
CA ARG A 352 15.02 -12.18 22.69
C ARG A 352 14.25 -11.98 23.99
N SER A 353 13.76 -10.78 24.24
CA SER A 353 12.85 -10.51 25.36
C SER A 353 11.51 -11.22 25.17
N LEU A 354 10.98 -11.24 23.93
CA LEU A 354 9.77 -11.99 23.61
C LEU A 354 9.93 -13.49 23.87
N PHE A 355 11.06 -14.08 23.46
CA PHE A 355 11.42 -15.46 23.76
C PHE A 355 11.43 -15.74 25.27
N LYS A 356 12.09 -14.90 26.08
CA LYS A 356 12.16 -15.09 27.54
C LYS A 356 10.77 -15.12 28.18
N ASN A 357 9.88 -14.23 27.74
CA ASN A 357 8.51 -14.16 28.24
C ASN A 357 7.69 -15.40 27.87
N LEU A 358 7.78 -15.86 26.61
CA LEU A 358 7.17 -17.12 26.18
C LEU A 358 7.70 -18.31 26.97
N HIS A 359 9.03 -18.40 27.13
CA HIS A 359 9.69 -19.47 27.88
C HIS A 359 9.24 -19.49 29.34
N ALA A 360 9.23 -18.34 30.01
CA ALA A 360 8.81 -18.21 31.42
C ALA A 360 7.37 -18.69 31.61
N LEU A 361 6.44 -18.25 30.75
CA LEU A 361 5.07 -18.73 30.83
C LEU A 361 4.98 -20.21 30.55
N LEU A 362 5.66 -20.76 29.52
CA LEU A 362 5.60 -22.19 29.24
C LEU A 362 6.21 -23.05 30.36
N ALA A 363 7.19 -22.54 31.10
CA ALA A 363 7.83 -23.23 32.22
C ALA A 363 6.99 -23.20 33.52
N ASP A 364 6.30 -22.10 33.80
CA ASP A 364 5.60 -21.88 35.08
C ASP A 364 4.07 -21.93 34.93
N ARG A 365 3.48 -23.07 35.32
CA ARG A 365 2.02 -23.27 35.28
C ARG A 365 1.29 -22.38 36.29
N GLU A 366 1.87 -22.08 37.43
CA GLU A 366 1.22 -21.24 38.46
C GLU A 366 1.15 -19.79 37.99
N LEU A 367 2.25 -19.28 37.43
CA LEU A 367 2.30 -17.97 36.79
C LEU A 367 1.25 -17.85 35.68
N ARG A 368 1.18 -18.84 34.77
CA ARG A 368 0.14 -18.88 33.72
C ARG A 368 -1.25 -18.81 34.34
N ASN A 369 -1.58 -19.68 35.29
CA ASN A 369 -2.92 -19.73 35.89
C ASN A 369 -3.30 -18.42 36.59
N ARG A 370 -2.35 -17.78 37.27
CA ARG A 370 -2.53 -16.48 37.91
C ARG A 370 -2.86 -15.39 36.88
N MET A 371 -2.06 -15.28 35.82
CA MET A 371 -2.30 -14.30 34.74
C MET A 371 -3.60 -14.56 34.00
N ARG A 372 -3.95 -15.82 33.72
CA ARG A 372 -5.25 -16.20 33.12
C ARG A 372 -6.44 -15.67 33.91
N LYS A 373 -6.40 -15.82 35.25
CA LYS A 373 -7.45 -15.34 36.14
C LYS A 373 -7.52 -13.80 36.14
N ASN A 374 -6.37 -13.14 36.15
CA ASN A 374 -6.27 -11.68 36.14
C ASN A 374 -6.78 -11.08 34.82
N ALA A 375 -6.31 -11.60 33.68
CA ALA A 375 -6.72 -11.19 32.34
C ALA A 375 -8.25 -11.29 32.17
N LYS A 376 -8.84 -12.43 32.57
CA LYS A 376 -10.30 -12.62 32.49
C LYS A 376 -11.07 -11.65 33.37
N ARG A 377 -10.61 -11.43 34.60
CA ARG A 377 -11.23 -10.47 35.53
C ARG A 377 -11.19 -9.06 34.95
N TRP A 378 -10.02 -8.65 34.45
CA TRP A 378 -9.80 -7.32 33.91
C TRP A 378 -10.64 -7.05 32.65
N ALA A 379 -10.63 -7.99 31.69
CA ALA A 379 -11.40 -7.87 30.44
C ALA A 379 -12.90 -7.73 30.65
N SER A 380 -13.48 -8.52 31.56
CA SER A 380 -14.94 -8.49 31.84
C SER A 380 -15.45 -7.14 32.33
N VAL A 381 -14.57 -6.32 32.91
CA VAL A 381 -14.90 -4.98 33.41
C VAL A 381 -14.61 -3.90 32.37
N LYS A 382 -13.57 -4.08 31.55
CA LYS A 382 -13.03 -3.05 30.66
C LYS A 382 -13.65 -3.07 29.25
N TRP A 383 -13.80 -4.23 28.61
CA TRP A 383 -14.08 -4.33 27.17
C TRP A 383 -15.56 -4.39 26.80
N SER A 384 -16.43 -3.65 27.50
CA SER A 384 -17.87 -3.65 27.25
C SER A 384 -18.27 -2.75 26.06
N ALA A 385 -18.92 -3.34 25.05
CA ALA A 385 -19.53 -2.61 23.95
C ALA A 385 -20.62 -1.64 24.43
N GLU A 386 -21.33 -1.96 25.52
CA GLU A 386 -22.34 -1.07 26.11
C GLU A 386 -21.72 0.20 26.69
N LYS A 387 -20.57 0.09 27.38
CA LYS A 387 -19.85 1.27 27.89
C LYS A 387 -19.28 2.12 26.76
N MET A 388 -18.75 1.47 25.72
CA MET A 388 -18.26 2.15 24.52
C MET A 388 -19.40 2.97 23.88
N VAL A 389 -20.55 2.35 23.58
CA VAL A 389 -21.65 3.07 22.92
C VAL A 389 -22.23 4.18 23.79
N GLN A 390 -22.30 4.00 25.11
CA GLN A 390 -22.74 5.07 26.03
C GLN A 390 -21.83 6.30 25.94
N SER A 391 -20.52 6.06 25.90
CA SER A 391 -19.51 7.12 25.76
C SER A 391 -19.62 7.80 24.39
N VAL A 392 -19.76 7.04 23.30
CA VAL A 392 -19.94 7.58 21.95
C VAL A 392 -21.25 8.39 21.83
N VAL A 393 -22.35 7.93 22.43
CA VAL A 393 -23.62 8.68 22.44
C VAL A 393 -23.49 9.98 23.25
N ALA A 394 -22.73 9.98 24.34
CA ALA A 394 -22.43 11.20 25.09
C ALA A 394 -21.61 12.18 24.23
N ALA A 395 -20.58 11.68 23.53
CA ALA A 395 -19.79 12.45 22.57
C ALA A 395 -20.66 13.07 21.46
N TYR A 396 -21.58 12.30 20.88
CA TYR A 396 -22.55 12.82 19.88
C TYR A 396 -23.42 13.94 20.46
N ARG A 397 -23.97 13.75 21.66
CA ARG A 397 -24.80 14.77 22.32
C ARG A 397 -24.00 16.05 22.60
N SER A 398 -22.74 15.90 23.02
CA SER A 398 -21.82 17.02 23.25
C SER A 398 -21.58 17.81 21.96
N ALA A 399 -21.21 17.13 20.86
CA ALA A 399 -20.97 17.76 19.57
C ALA A 399 -22.23 18.45 18.99
N ILE A 400 -23.40 17.81 19.09
CA ILE A 400 -24.69 18.40 18.70
C ILE A 400 -25.00 19.65 19.52
N ARG A 401 -24.77 19.60 20.83
CA ARG A 401 -25.00 20.74 21.73
C ARG A 401 -24.09 21.92 21.38
N ALA A 402 -22.79 21.66 21.19
CA ALA A 402 -21.82 22.68 20.80
C ALA A 402 -22.21 23.41 19.51
N LYS A 403 -22.74 22.68 18.50
CA LYS A 403 -23.27 23.27 17.27
C LYS A 403 -24.50 24.14 17.48
N LYS A 404 -25.37 23.81 18.44
CA LYS A 404 -26.56 24.61 18.77
C LYS A 404 -26.22 25.87 19.56
N GLU A 405 -25.23 25.79 20.44
CA GLU A 405 -24.78 26.92 21.29
C GLU A 405 -23.88 27.91 20.55
N GLN A 406 -23.35 27.53 19.38
CA GLN A 406 -22.71 28.42 18.42
C GLN A 406 -23.63 28.66 17.20
N PRO A 407 -24.81 29.33 17.34
CA PRO A 407 -25.64 29.66 16.20
C PRO A 407 -24.83 30.61 15.31
N HIS A 408 -24.53 30.15 14.09
CA HIS A 408 -23.70 30.80 13.08
C HIS A 408 -23.36 32.26 13.38
N ALA A 409 -22.18 32.50 13.97
CA ALA A 409 -21.44 33.67 13.53
C ALA A 409 -21.34 33.50 12.02
N THR A 410 -22.08 34.32 11.28
CA THR A 410 -21.78 34.54 9.87
C THR A 410 -20.30 34.86 9.87
N LEU A 411 -19.45 33.93 9.41
CA LEU A 411 -18.12 34.26 8.98
C LEU A 411 -18.34 35.20 7.80
N VAL A 412 -18.50 36.48 8.10
CA VAL A 412 -17.93 37.52 7.27
C VAL A 412 -16.49 37.07 7.07
N ALA A 413 -16.12 36.85 5.82
CA ALA A 413 -14.74 36.62 5.47
C ALA A 413 -13.96 37.87 5.91
N ASP A 414 -13.46 37.86 7.13
CA ASP A 414 -12.37 38.75 7.51
C ASP A 414 -11.14 38.20 6.79
N GLU A 415 -10.77 38.93 5.74
CA GLU A 415 -9.45 38.83 5.15
C GLU A 415 -8.40 38.94 6.27
N GLY A 416 -7.61 37.89 6.43
CA GLY A 416 -6.37 37.97 7.18
C GLY A 416 -6.51 37.79 8.69
N THR A 417 -6.40 36.56 9.15
CA THR A 417 -5.56 36.29 10.32
C THR A 417 -4.87 34.95 10.12
N MET A 418 -3.68 35.03 9.53
CA MET A 418 -2.78 33.90 9.34
C MET A 418 -2.28 33.44 10.71
N ILE A 419 -2.51 32.17 11.04
CA ILE A 419 -1.65 31.44 11.97
C ILE A 419 -0.29 31.33 11.23
N PRO A 420 0.84 31.74 11.82
CA PRO A 420 2.11 31.68 11.13
C PRO A 420 2.54 30.23 11.01
N ILE A 421 2.32 29.66 9.83
CA ILE A 421 2.87 28.37 9.40
C ILE A 421 4.28 28.66 8.84
N PRO A 422 5.32 27.88 9.18
CA PRO A 422 6.68 28.10 8.70
C PRO A 422 6.74 28.24 7.16
N ALA A 423 7.66 29.05 6.64
CA ALA A 423 7.64 29.54 5.25
C ALA A 423 7.98 28.51 4.15
N HIS A 424 7.90 27.21 4.44
CA HIS A 424 8.28 26.12 3.53
C HIS A 424 7.21 25.01 3.59
N TYR A 425 5.97 25.32 3.18
CA TYR A 425 4.86 24.37 3.10
C TYR A 425 4.18 24.49 1.73
N SER A 426 4.12 23.39 0.98
CA SER A 426 3.16 23.18 -0.11
C SER A 426 3.09 21.68 -0.38
N PRO A 427 1.99 20.99 -0.02
CA PRO A 427 0.85 20.95 -0.93
C PRO A 427 -0.55 20.77 -0.25
N VAL A 428 -1.52 21.61 -0.64
CA VAL A 428 -2.99 21.38 -0.56
C VAL A 428 -3.77 21.72 0.75
N ASP A 429 -3.46 22.81 1.46
CA ASP A 429 -4.38 23.33 2.49
C ASP A 429 -5.41 24.39 2.01
N LEU A 430 -5.46 24.75 0.72
CA LEU A 430 -5.84 26.14 0.39
C LEU A 430 -7.05 26.47 -0.50
N TYR A 431 -7.90 25.55 -0.98
CA TYR A 431 -8.92 25.98 -1.98
C TYR A 431 -10.38 25.69 -1.63
N THR A 432 -10.99 26.72 -1.04
CA THR A 432 -12.42 27.07 -1.06
C THR A 432 -13.00 26.99 -2.48
N ILE A 433 -14.07 26.23 -2.66
CA ILE A 433 -14.91 26.29 -3.85
C ILE A 433 -15.80 27.53 -3.71
N GLN A 434 -15.55 28.57 -4.50
CA GLN A 434 -16.57 29.59 -4.80
C GLN A 434 -17.02 29.48 -6.27
N PRO A 435 -18.30 29.76 -6.59
CA PRO A 435 -18.88 29.50 -7.90
C PRO A 435 -18.55 30.62 -8.91
N PHE A 436 -18.11 30.21 -10.10
CA PHE A 436 -18.15 30.84 -11.45
C PHE A 436 -18.03 32.37 -11.61
N PRO A 437 -17.31 32.79 -12.68
CA PRO A 437 -18.04 33.23 -13.88
C PRO A 437 -17.49 32.67 -15.21
N ARG A 438 -18.40 32.50 -16.17
CA ARG A 438 -18.15 32.06 -17.57
C ARG A 438 -17.40 33.12 -18.38
N LYS A 439 -16.58 32.68 -19.35
CA LYS A 439 -16.56 33.23 -20.73
C LYS A 439 -15.88 32.30 -21.73
N ASN A 440 -16.36 32.44 -22.98
CA ASN A 440 -16.18 31.59 -24.16
C ASN A 440 -14.83 31.74 -24.89
N HIS A 441 -14.68 30.86 -25.90
CA HIS A 441 -13.87 30.93 -27.14
C HIS A 441 -12.66 29.96 -27.14
N LEU A 442 -12.32 29.23 -28.21
CA LEU A 442 -12.80 29.12 -29.59
C LEU A 442 -12.30 27.77 -30.16
N PHE A 443 -13.04 27.16 -31.08
CA PHE A 443 -12.58 26.00 -31.86
C PHE A 443 -11.44 26.37 -32.82
N LEU A 444 -10.49 25.45 -33.04
CA LEU A 444 -9.74 25.34 -34.30
C LEU A 444 -9.42 23.85 -34.59
N LYS A 445 -10.10 23.30 -35.60
CA LYS A 445 -9.62 22.14 -36.39
C LYS A 445 -8.64 22.66 -37.44
N ARG A 446 -7.50 21.99 -37.64
CA ARG A 446 -6.66 22.11 -38.85
C ARG A 446 -6.14 20.75 -39.31
N GLY A 447 -6.08 20.58 -40.63
CA GLY A 447 -5.78 19.34 -41.35
C GLY A 447 -4.33 18.87 -41.27
N ARG A 448 -4.15 17.55 -41.41
CA ARG A 448 -2.88 16.82 -41.34
C ARG A 448 -2.04 16.99 -42.62
N LYS A 449 -0.82 17.50 -42.47
CA LYS A 449 0.38 17.01 -43.19
C LYS A 449 0.94 15.85 -42.34
N MET A 450 1.35 14.73 -42.94
CA MET A 450 1.95 13.63 -42.18
C MET A 450 3.33 14.06 -41.65
N SER A 451 3.41 14.31 -40.34
CA SER A 451 4.66 14.36 -39.59
C SER A 451 5.08 12.93 -39.19
N SER A 452 6.39 12.68 -39.05
CA SER A 452 6.92 11.42 -38.50
C SER A 452 6.40 11.18 -37.08
N VAL A 453 6.11 9.92 -36.73
CA VAL A 453 5.60 9.50 -35.41
C VAL A 453 6.76 9.46 -34.41
N LYS A 454 6.64 10.15 -33.28
CA LYS A 454 7.65 10.16 -32.21
C LYS A 454 7.50 8.96 -31.29
N ILE A 455 8.49 8.09 -31.25
CA ILE A 455 8.51 6.88 -30.43
C ILE A 455 9.46 7.06 -29.25
N GLY A 456 8.93 6.88 -28.04
CA GLY A 456 9.72 6.64 -26.85
C GLY A 456 9.91 5.15 -26.62
N ILE A 457 11.04 4.75 -26.04
CA ILE A 457 11.31 3.36 -25.65
C ILE A 457 11.73 3.36 -24.18
N LEU A 458 11.03 2.57 -23.36
CA LEU A 458 11.44 2.17 -22.02
C LEU A 458 11.67 0.67 -22.03
N GLY A 459 12.93 0.26 -22.05
CA GLY A 459 13.29 -1.14 -22.10
C GLY A 459 14.63 -1.35 -22.80
N SER A 460 14.79 -2.49 -23.43
CA SER A 460 16.11 -2.95 -23.89
C SER A 460 16.41 -2.57 -25.35
N CYS A 461 17.67 -2.82 -25.74
CA CYS A 461 18.10 -2.76 -27.14
C CYS A 461 17.27 -3.65 -28.07
N VAL A 462 16.65 -4.71 -27.55
CA VAL A 462 15.79 -5.63 -28.31
C VAL A 462 14.61 -4.89 -28.96
N THR A 463 13.98 -3.97 -28.23
CA THR A 463 12.87 -3.16 -28.75
C THR A 463 13.36 -2.10 -29.73
N ARG A 464 14.49 -1.46 -29.44
CA ARG A 464 15.09 -0.44 -30.31
C ARG A 464 15.46 -1.02 -31.68
N ASP A 465 16.00 -2.23 -31.71
CA ASP A 465 16.52 -2.87 -32.91
C ASP A 465 15.41 -3.18 -33.95
N ILE A 466 14.13 -3.25 -33.53
CA ILE A 466 12.97 -3.37 -34.44
C ILE A 466 12.96 -2.25 -35.49
N PHE A 467 13.32 -1.03 -35.09
CA PHE A 467 13.20 0.14 -35.95
C PHE A 467 14.24 0.21 -37.07
N GLU A 468 15.28 -0.62 -37.03
CA GLU A 468 16.24 -0.73 -38.13
C GLU A 468 15.66 -1.44 -39.36
N TYR A 469 14.58 -2.20 -39.14
CA TYR A 469 13.84 -2.90 -40.17
C TYR A 469 12.62 -2.10 -40.66
N LEU A 470 12.43 -0.88 -40.14
CA LEU A 470 11.35 0.03 -40.51
C LEU A 470 11.87 1.21 -41.34
N PRO A 471 11.08 1.79 -42.27
CA PRO A 471 11.53 2.94 -43.03
C PRO A 471 11.72 4.17 -42.12
N ALA A 472 12.95 4.67 -42.04
CA ALA A 472 13.37 5.72 -41.09
C ALA A 472 12.60 7.06 -41.20
N HIS A 473 11.92 7.32 -42.32
CA HIS A 473 11.13 8.56 -42.49
C HIS A 473 9.78 8.54 -41.76
N TYR A 474 9.31 7.38 -41.31
CA TYR A 474 8.04 7.26 -40.58
C TYR A 474 8.18 7.51 -39.08
N PHE A 475 9.36 7.29 -38.50
CA PHE A 475 9.55 7.28 -37.04
C PHE A 475 10.71 8.16 -36.60
N GLN A 476 10.51 8.89 -35.51
CA GLN A 476 11.56 9.57 -34.77
C GLN A 476 11.71 8.90 -33.41
N ILE A 477 12.83 8.23 -33.15
CA ILE A 477 13.07 7.49 -31.90
C ILE A 477 13.84 8.37 -30.93
N ASP A 478 13.13 8.98 -29.98
CA ASP A 478 13.68 9.74 -28.86
C ASP A 478 12.52 10.01 -27.88
N PRO A 479 12.64 9.68 -26.59
CA PRO A 479 13.80 9.14 -25.87
C PRO A 479 13.92 7.61 -25.84
N VAL A 480 15.12 7.11 -25.56
CA VAL A 480 15.39 5.69 -25.25
C VAL A 480 15.96 5.56 -23.84
N PHE A 481 15.27 4.81 -22.98
CA PHE A 481 15.69 4.44 -21.64
C PHE A 481 15.92 2.94 -21.61
N SER A 482 17.16 2.54 -21.36
CA SER A 482 17.54 1.14 -21.20
C SER A 482 18.43 0.98 -19.99
N ARG A 483 18.66 -0.27 -19.58
CA ARG A 483 19.41 -0.65 -18.37
C ARG A 483 18.74 -0.18 -17.08
N THR A 484 17.42 -0.08 -17.09
CA THR A 484 16.62 0.34 -15.94
C THR A 484 15.48 -0.64 -15.72
N SER A 485 15.45 -1.25 -14.53
CA SER A 485 14.31 -2.02 -14.03
C SER A 485 13.20 -1.08 -13.57
N LEU A 486 11.99 -1.60 -13.49
CA LEU A 486 10.84 -0.88 -12.98
C LEU A 486 11.04 -0.46 -11.51
N ILE A 487 11.61 -1.34 -10.68
CA ILE A 487 11.89 -1.05 -9.27
C ILE A 487 12.89 0.11 -9.19
N SER A 488 14.00 0.05 -9.93
CA SER A 488 14.97 1.14 -9.98
C SER A 488 14.30 2.44 -10.39
N LEU A 489 13.56 2.45 -11.49
CA LEU A 489 12.92 3.62 -12.07
C LEU A 489 11.92 4.33 -11.12
N MET A 490 11.27 3.56 -10.24
CA MET A 490 10.23 4.05 -9.35
C MET A 490 10.72 4.51 -7.98
N THR A 491 12.03 4.39 -7.71
CA THR A 491 12.65 4.84 -6.45
C THR A 491 13.33 6.20 -6.61
N PRO A 492 13.64 6.93 -5.52
CA PRO A 492 14.27 8.25 -5.61
C PRO A 492 15.62 8.25 -6.35
N PRO A 493 16.03 9.37 -6.97
CA PRO A 493 17.33 9.43 -7.64
C PRO A 493 18.49 9.32 -6.64
N ILE A 494 19.55 8.63 -7.05
CA ILE A 494 20.82 8.57 -6.31
C ILE A 494 21.78 9.58 -6.96
N PRO A 495 22.33 10.56 -6.21
CA PRO A 495 23.26 11.53 -6.77
C PRO A 495 24.49 10.85 -7.38
N LEU A 496 24.73 11.07 -8.67
CA LEU A 496 25.88 10.57 -9.41
C LEU A 496 26.43 11.67 -10.33
N SER A 497 27.73 11.90 -10.28
CA SER A 497 28.41 12.80 -11.22
C SER A 497 28.78 12.04 -12.49
N TYR A 498 28.59 12.66 -13.65
CA TYR A 498 29.00 12.07 -14.93
C TYR A 498 30.49 11.72 -14.99
N GLN A 499 31.33 12.49 -14.29
CA GLN A 499 32.78 12.29 -14.22
C GLN A 499 33.16 11.04 -13.42
N ASP A 500 32.26 10.53 -12.56
CA ASP A 500 32.50 9.34 -11.75
C ASP A 500 32.28 8.04 -12.55
N ILE A 501 31.79 8.12 -13.80
CA ILE A 501 31.44 6.96 -14.64
C ILE A 501 32.61 6.64 -15.59
N ASN A 502 33.41 5.64 -15.23
CA ASN A 502 34.58 5.24 -16.01
C ASN A 502 34.21 4.22 -17.11
N LEU A 503 33.59 4.71 -18.18
CA LEU A 503 33.30 3.93 -19.39
C LEU A 503 33.85 4.64 -20.64
N ALA A 504 34.12 3.90 -21.72
CA ALA A 504 34.56 4.51 -22.98
C ALA A 504 33.40 5.09 -23.81
N SER A 505 32.21 4.50 -23.73
CA SER A 505 31.05 4.90 -24.52
C SER A 505 30.20 5.95 -23.80
N GLU A 506 30.04 7.12 -24.43
CA GLU A 506 29.18 8.19 -23.92
C GLU A 506 27.70 7.75 -23.79
N TRP A 507 27.26 6.84 -24.67
CA TRP A 507 25.91 6.27 -24.60
C TRP A 507 25.76 5.37 -23.36
N GLN A 508 26.75 4.50 -23.09
CA GLN A 508 26.71 3.64 -21.90
C GLN A 508 26.77 4.47 -20.61
N LYS A 509 27.62 5.51 -20.56
CA LYS A 509 27.64 6.47 -19.44
C LYS A 509 26.27 7.12 -19.22
N ARG A 510 25.62 7.53 -20.31
CA ARG A 510 24.29 8.15 -20.26
C ARG A 510 23.25 7.19 -19.68
N MET A 511 23.29 5.89 -20.04
CA MET A 511 22.35 4.91 -19.48
C MET A 511 22.54 4.71 -17.98
N VAL A 512 23.79 4.56 -17.52
CA VAL A 512 24.09 4.50 -16.07
C VAL A 512 23.60 5.76 -15.36
N LEU A 513 23.93 6.94 -15.89
CA LEU A 513 23.47 8.20 -15.30
C LEU A 513 21.94 8.29 -15.26
N PHE A 514 21.25 7.88 -16.33
CA PHE A 514 19.80 7.98 -16.43
C PHE A 514 19.07 7.08 -15.45
N ASP A 515 19.61 5.89 -15.17
CA ASP A 515 19.08 4.98 -14.17
C ASP A 515 19.29 5.51 -12.74
N PHE A 516 20.44 6.13 -12.45
CA PHE A 516 20.67 6.83 -11.18
C PHE A 516 19.75 8.05 -11.01
N GLN A 517 19.52 8.81 -12.07
CA GLN A 517 18.73 10.05 -12.05
C GLN A 517 17.22 9.84 -12.25
N LYS A 518 16.77 8.62 -12.57
CA LYS A 518 15.36 8.29 -12.83
C LYS A 518 14.77 9.17 -13.95
N LYS A 519 15.57 9.37 -15.00
CA LYS A 519 15.42 10.48 -15.96
C LYS A 519 14.15 10.42 -16.83
N LEU A 520 13.49 9.26 -16.93
CA LEU A 520 12.26 9.07 -17.72
C LEU A 520 11.22 10.15 -17.45
N TRP A 521 10.95 10.44 -16.18
CA TRP A 521 9.84 11.31 -15.77
C TRP A 521 10.06 12.76 -16.19
N GLU A 522 11.28 13.27 -16.03
CA GLU A 522 11.66 14.60 -16.50
C GLU A 522 11.51 14.74 -18.01
N VAL A 523 11.89 13.69 -18.75
CA VAL A 523 11.81 13.71 -20.22
C VAL A 523 10.36 13.65 -20.69
N LEU A 524 9.53 12.79 -20.11
CA LEU A 524 8.10 12.74 -20.45
C LEU A 524 7.37 14.05 -20.08
N ALA A 525 7.84 14.77 -19.07
CA ALA A 525 7.30 16.08 -18.69
C ALA A 525 7.66 17.20 -19.67
N THR A 526 8.81 17.10 -20.35
CA THR A 526 9.38 18.18 -21.18
C THR A 526 9.32 17.90 -22.68
N GLN A 527 9.15 16.65 -23.08
CA GLN A 527 9.17 16.20 -24.47
C GLN A 527 7.88 15.45 -24.83
N SER A 528 7.34 15.74 -26.02
CA SER A 528 6.16 15.05 -26.54
C SER A 528 6.53 13.71 -27.16
N VAL A 529 5.93 12.61 -26.70
CA VAL A 529 6.01 11.28 -27.31
C VAL A 529 4.64 10.90 -27.89
N ASP A 530 4.58 10.34 -29.10
CA ASP A 530 3.33 9.90 -29.73
C ASP A 530 2.94 8.49 -29.30
N LEU A 531 3.93 7.58 -29.21
CA LEU A 531 3.77 6.22 -28.67
C LEU A 531 4.98 5.87 -27.79
N LEU A 532 4.74 5.22 -26.65
CA LEU A 532 5.79 4.69 -25.79
C LEU A 532 5.76 3.16 -25.84
N ILE A 533 6.88 2.55 -26.20
CA ILE A 533 7.04 1.10 -26.18
C ILE A 533 7.74 0.71 -24.88
N VAL A 534 7.12 -0.20 -24.13
CA VAL A 534 7.63 -0.72 -22.86
C VAL A 534 7.98 -2.20 -23.04
N ASP A 535 9.17 -2.61 -22.60
CA ASP A 535 9.53 -4.02 -22.42
C ASP A 535 10.15 -4.24 -21.04
N PHE A 536 10.13 -5.50 -20.58
CA PHE A 536 10.67 -5.89 -19.27
C PHE A 536 11.95 -6.72 -19.37
N ILE A 537 12.68 -6.64 -20.48
CA ILE A 537 13.93 -7.41 -20.64
C ILE A 537 14.98 -6.99 -19.63
N ASP A 538 15.03 -5.71 -19.23
CA ASP A 538 16.00 -5.22 -18.25
C ASP A 538 15.72 -5.69 -16.81
N GLU A 539 14.56 -6.32 -16.53
CA GLU A 539 14.32 -7.06 -15.28
C GLU A 539 15.23 -8.29 -15.14
N ARG A 540 15.99 -8.61 -16.19
CA ARG A 540 17.03 -9.62 -16.14
C ARG A 540 18.21 -9.23 -15.25
N PHE A 541 18.33 -7.99 -14.82
CA PHE A 541 19.45 -7.57 -13.97
C PHE A 541 19.09 -7.68 -12.50
N ASP A 542 20.08 -8.01 -11.66
CA ASP A 542 19.95 -7.83 -10.22
C ASP A 542 19.88 -6.33 -9.88
N LEU A 543 19.49 -6.02 -8.65
CA LEU A 543 19.43 -4.64 -8.17
C LEU A 543 20.51 -4.39 -7.12
N LEU A 544 20.92 -3.13 -7.00
CA LEU A 544 21.70 -2.63 -5.89
C LEU A 544 20.84 -1.67 -5.08
N PHE A 545 20.85 -1.80 -3.77
CA PHE A 545 20.16 -0.92 -2.84
C PHE A 545 21.16 0.02 -2.14
N GLN A 546 20.82 1.31 -2.07
CA GLN A 546 21.60 2.37 -1.41
C GLN A 546 20.64 3.40 -0.82
N ASP A 547 20.75 3.69 0.48
CA ASP A 547 20.07 4.79 1.18
C ASP A 547 18.58 4.96 0.82
N GLY A 548 17.83 3.86 0.81
CA GLY A 548 16.38 3.90 0.52
C GLY A 548 16.01 3.90 -0.96
N SER A 549 16.98 3.77 -1.87
CA SER A 549 16.78 3.74 -3.32
C SER A 549 17.40 2.50 -3.96
N TYR A 550 16.89 2.12 -5.13
CA TYR A 550 17.39 1.02 -5.94
C TYR A 550 18.03 1.54 -7.22
N VAL A 551 19.04 0.83 -7.71
CA VAL A 551 19.62 1.02 -9.03
C VAL A 551 19.79 -0.34 -9.70
N THR A 552 19.60 -0.39 -11.02
CA THR A 552 19.74 -1.62 -11.77
C THR A 552 21.21 -1.95 -11.97
N ARG A 553 21.61 -3.15 -11.53
CA ARG A 553 22.96 -3.67 -11.68
C ARG A 553 23.22 -4.15 -13.11
N SER A 554 23.14 -3.22 -14.05
CA SER A 554 23.48 -3.44 -15.45
C SER A 554 24.96 -3.79 -15.63
N HIS A 555 25.30 -4.43 -16.74
CA HIS A 555 26.71 -4.70 -17.08
C HIS A 555 27.51 -3.39 -17.17
N GLU A 556 26.92 -2.34 -17.73
CA GLU A 556 27.53 -1.03 -17.83
C GLU A 556 27.81 -0.41 -16.44
N LEU A 557 26.90 -0.59 -15.46
CA LEU A 557 27.17 -0.16 -14.08
C LEU A 557 28.31 -0.99 -13.47
N ALA A 558 28.33 -2.30 -13.67
CA ALA A 558 29.39 -3.17 -13.14
C ALA A 558 30.78 -2.84 -13.71
N GLU A 559 30.85 -2.41 -14.96
CA GLU A 559 32.09 -2.03 -15.64
C GLU A 559 32.50 -0.57 -15.39
N SER A 560 31.59 0.26 -14.87
CA SER A 560 31.82 1.71 -14.72
C SER A 560 32.83 2.12 -13.63
N GLY A 561 33.25 1.18 -12.78
CA GLY A 561 34.10 1.45 -11.62
C GLY A 561 33.37 2.07 -10.42
N ILE A 562 32.05 2.29 -10.50
CA ILE A 562 31.25 2.87 -9.42
C ILE A 562 31.14 1.91 -8.23
N GLU A 563 30.84 0.63 -8.48
CA GLU A 563 30.70 -0.39 -7.42
C GLU A 563 31.99 -0.55 -6.58
N SER A 564 33.16 -0.37 -7.20
CA SER A 564 34.47 -0.49 -6.55
C SER A 564 35.05 0.83 -6.03
N SER A 565 34.36 1.95 -6.25
CA SER A 565 34.86 3.29 -5.87
C SER A 565 34.93 3.55 -4.36
N GLY A 566 34.20 2.77 -3.56
CA GLY A 566 34.04 3.00 -2.11
C GLY A 566 33.16 4.20 -1.74
N LYS A 567 32.62 4.93 -2.73
CA LYS A 567 31.74 6.09 -2.54
C LYS A 567 30.32 5.70 -2.11
N TYR A 568 29.89 4.49 -2.45
CA TYR A 568 28.56 3.95 -2.16
C TYR A 568 28.71 2.62 -1.40
N GLN A 569 27.73 2.30 -0.57
CA GLN A 569 27.64 1.05 0.19
C GLN A 569 26.48 0.20 -0.32
N PHE A 570 26.62 -0.29 -1.55
CA PHE A 570 25.55 -1.03 -2.19
C PHE A 570 25.30 -2.39 -1.52
N GLN A 571 24.03 -2.67 -1.26
CA GLN A 571 23.55 -4.01 -0.94
C GLN A 571 23.02 -4.67 -2.22
N LEU A 572 23.56 -5.85 -2.58
CA LEU A 572 23.04 -6.63 -3.71
C LEU A 572 21.68 -7.24 -3.36
N ILE A 573 20.71 -7.03 -4.24
CA ILE A 573 19.34 -7.53 -4.15
C ILE A 573 19.10 -8.46 -5.36
N PRO A 574 19.03 -9.78 -5.16
CA PRO A 574 18.83 -10.72 -6.25
C PRO A 574 17.47 -10.54 -6.93
N ARG A 575 17.45 -10.60 -8.26
CA ARG A 575 16.21 -10.45 -9.06
C ARG A 575 15.18 -11.56 -8.83
N PHE A 576 15.64 -12.78 -8.55
CA PHE A 576 14.77 -13.94 -8.29
C PHE A 576 14.31 -14.04 -6.83
N ASP A 577 14.65 -13.06 -5.98
CA ASP A 577 14.14 -13.04 -4.62
C ASP A 577 12.61 -12.78 -4.62
N PRO A 578 11.80 -13.57 -3.90
CA PRO A 578 10.34 -13.39 -3.87
C PRO A 578 9.91 -11.99 -3.41
N VAL A 579 10.67 -11.36 -2.51
CA VAL A 579 10.39 -9.98 -2.07
C VAL A 579 10.62 -9.01 -3.21
N THR A 580 11.68 -9.19 -4.01
CA THR A 580 11.92 -8.38 -5.22
C THR A 580 10.75 -8.50 -6.19
N ARG A 581 10.24 -9.71 -6.42
CA ARG A 581 9.09 -9.92 -7.32
C ARG A 581 7.82 -9.23 -6.83
N GLN A 582 7.53 -9.31 -5.53
CA GLN A 582 6.36 -8.64 -4.95
C GLN A 582 6.52 -7.11 -4.98
N THR A 583 7.73 -6.63 -4.73
CA THR A 583 8.11 -5.22 -4.84
C THR A 583 7.92 -4.72 -6.27
N TRP A 584 8.27 -5.53 -7.27
CA TRP A 584 8.03 -5.22 -8.68
C TRP A 584 6.54 -5.04 -8.97
N LYS A 585 5.68 -5.97 -8.53
CA LYS A 585 4.21 -5.89 -8.75
C LYS A 585 3.63 -4.61 -8.16
N TRP A 586 4.05 -4.26 -6.94
CA TRP A 586 3.64 -3.01 -6.30
C TRP A 586 4.12 -1.76 -7.08
N PHE A 587 5.39 -1.72 -7.47
CA PHE A 587 5.92 -0.61 -8.28
C PHE A 587 5.33 -0.56 -9.69
N CYS A 588 4.84 -1.68 -10.22
CA CYS A 588 4.17 -1.76 -11.51
C CYS A 588 2.83 -1.02 -11.49
N GLU A 589 2.02 -1.24 -10.46
CA GLU A 589 0.79 -0.47 -10.24
C GLU A 589 1.09 1.03 -10.15
N MET A 590 2.13 1.41 -9.40
CA MET A 590 2.55 2.80 -9.27
C MET A 590 3.13 3.40 -10.56
N PHE A 591 3.85 2.60 -11.34
CA PHE A 591 4.40 3.00 -12.63
C PHE A 591 3.31 3.29 -13.64
N ILE A 592 2.34 2.39 -13.78
CA ILE A 592 1.18 2.55 -14.66
C ILE A 592 0.46 3.83 -14.29
N TYR A 593 0.19 3.98 -13.00
CA TYR A 593 -0.44 5.17 -12.46
C TYR A 593 0.31 6.45 -12.83
N LYS A 594 1.64 6.48 -12.63
CA LYS A 594 2.52 7.60 -12.97
C LYS A 594 2.51 7.89 -14.47
N LEU A 595 2.59 6.86 -15.29
CA LEU A 595 2.72 6.98 -16.73
C LEU A 595 1.44 7.49 -17.41
N GLU A 596 0.25 7.13 -16.89
CA GLU A 596 -1.04 7.62 -17.40
C GLU A 596 -1.18 9.16 -17.37
N HIS A 597 -0.39 9.85 -16.54
CA HIS A 597 -0.37 11.32 -16.50
C HIS A 597 0.28 11.93 -17.75
N TYR A 598 1.17 11.19 -18.38
CA TYR A 598 1.92 11.61 -19.56
C TYR A 598 1.32 11.04 -20.84
N LEU A 599 0.94 9.77 -20.82
CA LEU A 599 0.44 9.02 -21.98
C LEU A 599 -0.74 8.14 -21.59
N PRO A 600 -1.92 8.29 -22.23
CA PRO A 600 -3.04 7.39 -22.01
C PRO A 600 -2.75 5.97 -22.55
N PRO A 601 -3.45 4.93 -22.07
CA PRO A 601 -3.16 3.53 -22.40
C PRO A 601 -3.08 3.23 -23.90
N GLU A 602 -3.90 3.86 -24.73
CA GLU A 602 -3.89 3.69 -26.19
C GLU A 602 -2.60 4.18 -26.87
N LYS A 603 -1.74 4.91 -26.14
CA LYS A 603 -0.41 5.32 -26.62
C LYS A 603 0.71 4.40 -26.13
N ILE A 604 0.39 3.34 -25.40
CA ILE A 604 1.37 2.41 -24.84
C ILE A 604 1.37 1.12 -25.65
N ILE A 605 2.56 0.67 -26.02
CA ILE A 605 2.78 -0.65 -26.62
C ILE A 605 3.61 -1.47 -25.64
N LEU A 606 3.03 -2.52 -25.07
CA LEU A 606 3.78 -3.52 -24.32
C LEU A 606 4.41 -4.52 -25.29
N HIS A 607 5.73 -4.50 -25.41
CA HIS A 607 6.49 -5.48 -26.17
C HIS A 607 6.76 -6.71 -25.32
N MET A 608 6.04 -7.79 -25.61
CA MET A 608 6.14 -9.06 -24.92
C MET A 608 7.26 -9.90 -25.55
N ALA A 609 8.50 -9.59 -25.15
CA ALA A 609 9.72 -10.16 -25.69
C ALA A 609 10.15 -11.42 -24.89
N PRO A 610 9.95 -12.65 -25.39
CA PRO A 610 10.39 -13.88 -24.71
C PRO A 610 11.87 -14.17 -24.99
N TRP A 611 12.51 -14.94 -24.13
CA TRP A 611 13.81 -15.53 -24.42
C TRP A 611 13.62 -16.82 -25.23
N MET A 612 14.27 -16.91 -26.39
CA MET A 612 14.18 -18.05 -27.29
C MET A 612 14.99 -19.23 -26.74
N THR A 613 14.43 -20.43 -26.87
CA THR A 613 15.10 -21.68 -26.47
C THR A 613 16.06 -22.22 -27.53
N HIS A 614 15.97 -21.71 -28.75
CA HIS A 614 16.79 -22.10 -29.89
C HIS A 614 17.33 -20.88 -30.63
N TYR A 615 18.40 -21.08 -31.38
CA TYR A 615 19.00 -20.10 -32.27
C TYR A 615 19.30 -20.71 -33.64
N ARG A 616 19.35 -19.86 -34.66
CA ARG A 616 19.70 -20.23 -36.03
C ARG A 616 21.19 -20.02 -36.28
N SER A 617 21.86 -21.03 -36.81
CA SER A 617 23.25 -20.96 -37.29
C SER A 617 23.29 -21.49 -38.72
N GLY A 618 23.35 -20.58 -39.70
CA GLY A 618 23.19 -20.94 -41.11
C GLY A 618 21.80 -21.55 -41.39
N SER A 619 21.76 -22.78 -41.90
CA SER A 619 20.51 -23.52 -42.16
C SER A 619 20.00 -24.31 -40.96
N GLU A 620 20.78 -24.45 -39.89
CA GLU A 620 20.44 -25.27 -38.73
C GLU A 620 19.79 -24.44 -37.62
N VAL A 621 18.91 -25.08 -36.84
CA VAL A 621 18.31 -24.52 -35.63
C VAL A 621 18.79 -25.37 -34.45
N LEU A 622 19.55 -24.75 -33.54
CA LEU A 622 20.22 -25.40 -32.44
C LEU A 622 19.65 -24.91 -31.09
N PRO A 623 19.56 -25.76 -30.06
CA PRO A 623 19.13 -25.33 -28.73
C PRO A 623 20.24 -24.56 -28.01
N PHE A 624 19.88 -23.68 -27.08
CA PHE A 624 20.84 -23.12 -26.12
C PHE A 624 21.27 -24.17 -25.09
N GLU A 625 22.51 -24.08 -24.60
CA GLU A 625 23.08 -25.03 -23.62
C GLU A 625 22.53 -24.88 -22.19
N TYR A 626 21.74 -23.83 -21.93
CA TYR A 626 21.21 -23.47 -20.62
C TYR A 626 19.67 -23.29 -20.62
N PRO A 627 18.90 -24.34 -21.00
CA PRO A 627 17.46 -24.25 -21.17
C PRO A 627 16.70 -23.93 -19.88
N GLU A 628 17.18 -24.40 -18.72
CA GLU A 628 16.57 -24.13 -17.41
C GLU A 628 16.66 -22.65 -17.01
N TRP A 629 17.77 -22.00 -17.34
CA TRP A 629 17.95 -20.58 -17.10
C TRP A 629 17.01 -19.75 -17.97
N ILE A 630 16.88 -20.10 -19.25
CA ILE A 630 15.92 -19.47 -20.18
C ILE A 630 14.49 -19.65 -19.68
N ALA A 631 14.12 -20.86 -19.24
CA ALA A 631 12.79 -21.14 -18.69
C ALA A 631 12.49 -20.31 -17.43
N SER A 632 13.46 -20.16 -16.54
CA SER A 632 13.31 -19.34 -15.32
C SER A 632 13.06 -17.86 -15.65
N ASN A 633 13.81 -17.29 -16.60
CA ASN A 633 13.61 -15.90 -17.02
C ASN A 633 12.26 -15.71 -17.73
N ASN A 634 11.86 -16.64 -18.58
CA ASN A 634 10.56 -16.59 -19.25
C ASN A 634 9.39 -16.70 -18.26
N THR A 635 9.56 -17.46 -17.18
CA THR A 635 8.54 -17.56 -16.12
C THR A 635 8.33 -16.21 -15.45
N GLU A 636 9.40 -15.50 -15.08
CA GLU A 636 9.29 -14.15 -14.49
C GLU A 636 8.67 -13.14 -15.46
N LEU A 637 9.15 -13.11 -16.70
CA LEU A 637 8.64 -12.20 -17.73
C LEU A 637 7.14 -12.43 -17.98
N GLU A 638 6.72 -13.69 -18.01
CA GLU A 638 5.31 -14.03 -18.17
C GLU A 638 4.47 -13.50 -17.01
N GLU A 639 4.92 -13.68 -15.77
CA GLU A 639 4.25 -13.12 -14.60
C GLU A 639 4.13 -11.59 -14.69
N TYR A 640 5.18 -10.90 -15.13
CA TYR A 640 5.20 -9.45 -15.28
C TYR A 640 4.24 -8.96 -16.37
N TYR A 641 4.25 -9.61 -17.54
CA TYR A 641 3.32 -9.24 -18.62
C TYR A 641 1.86 -9.52 -18.26
N GLN A 642 1.58 -10.67 -17.61
CA GLN A 642 0.23 -10.99 -17.15
C GLN A 642 -0.25 -10.01 -16.09
N HIS A 643 0.61 -9.66 -15.13
CA HIS A 643 0.29 -8.66 -14.13
C HIS A 643 -0.02 -7.31 -14.78
N PHE A 644 0.87 -6.78 -15.62
CA PHE A 644 0.74 -5.49 -16.30
C PHE A 644 -0.54 -5.38 -17.15
N THR A 645 -0.82 -6.38 -18.00
CA THR A 645 -2.01 -6.39 -18.86
C THR A 645 -3.31 -6.68 -18.10
N ARG A 646 -3.22 -7.32 -16.92
CA ARG A 646 -4.38 -7.51 -16.04
C ARG A 646 -4.83 -6.18 -15.44
N ILE A 647 -3.88 -5.36 -14.97
CA ILE A 647 -4.18 -4.11 -14.25
C ILE A 647 -4.30 -2.89 -15.18
N TRP A 648 -3.68 -2.88 -16.37
CA TRP A 648 -3.77 -1.76 -17.32
C TRP A 648 -4.51 -2.14 -18.60
N LYS A 649 -5.81 -1.79 -18.67
CA LYS A 649 -6.64 -2.06 -19.84
C LYS A 649 -6.49 -0.97 -20.90
N GLY A 650 -6.52 -1.38 -22.16
CA GLY A 650 -6.43 -0.46 -23.31
C GLY A 650 -5.03 -0.29 -23.91
N VAL A 651 -4.00 -0.87 -23.29
CA VAL A 651 -2.65 -0.91 -23.87
C VAL A 651 -2.60 -1.81 -25.09
N HIS A 652 -1.82 -1.42 -26.10
CA HIS A 652 -1.51 -2.29 -27.22
C HIS A 652 -0.47 -3.34 -26.80
N THR A 653 -0.59 -4.56 -27.29
CA THR A 653 0.39 -5.63 -27.04
C THR A 653 1.07 -6.02 -28.34
N LEU A 654 2.40 -5.95 -28.35
CA LEU A 654 3.22 -6.56 -29.39
C LEU A 654 3.62 -7.95 -28.90
N ASP A 655 2.87 -8.95 -29.36
CA ASP A 655 3.05 -10.35 -28.98
C ASP A 655 3.35 -11.24 -30.21
N LEU A 656 4.54 -11.81 -30.22
CA LEU A 656 5.04 -12.72 -31.26
C LEU A 656 5.35 -14.12 -30.71
N ARG A 657 4.97 -14.40 -29.46
CA ARG A 657 5.18 -15.72 -28.84
C ARG A 657 4.45 -16.80 -29.64
N GLY A 658 5.05 -17.99 -29.71
CA GLY A 658 4.46 -19.14 -30.41
C GLY A 658 4.50 -19.08 -31.95
N LYS A 659 5.08 -18.04 -32.55
CA LYS A 659 5.18 -17.91 -34.02
C LYS A 659 6.39 -18.61 -34.65
N GLY A 660 7.14 -19.39 -33.88
CA GLY A 660 8.26 -20.21 -34.36
C GLY A 660 9.57 -19.47 -34.61
N PHE A 661 9.69 -18.20 -34.18
CA PHE A 661 10.93 -17.44 -34.26
C PHE A 661 12.01 -17.99 -33.32
N VAL A 662 13.27 -17.77 -33.68
CA VAL A 662 14.45 -18.17 -32.91
C VAL A 662 15.45 -17.01 -32.77
N SER A 663 16.48 -17.17 -31.93
CA SER A 663 17.62 -16.24 -31.89
C SER A 663 18.54 -16.39 -33.10
N ASP A 664 19.44 -15.45 -33.33
CA ASP A 664 20.44 -15.51 -34.41
C ASP A 664 21.87 -15.68 -33.86
N ALA A 665 22.58 -16.71 -34.31
CA ALA A 665 23.99 -16.94 -33.98
C ALA A 665 24.90 -15.77 -34.36
N ASN A 666 24.56 -15.07 -35.45
CA ASN A 666 25.35 -13.98 -36.00
C ASN A 666 24.76 -12.60 -35.67
N HIS A 667 23.89 -12.52 -34.66
CA HIS A 667 23.36 -11.24 -34.23
C HIS A 667 24.50 -10.28 -33.86
N ARG A 668 24.39 -9.02 -34.29
CA ARG A 668 25.43 -7.99 -34.14
C ARG A 668 25.88 -7.70 -32.69
N TRP A 669 25.06 -8.06 -31.71
CA TRP A 669 25.35 -7.94 -30.27
C TRP A 669 25.78 -9.27 -29.62
N GLY A 670 26.14 -10.26 -30.44
CA GLY A 670 26.47 -11.61 -30.02
C GLY A 670 25.24 -12.51 -29.85
N LEU A 671 25.46 -13.81 -29.75
CA LEU A 671 24.40 -14.80 -29.53
C LEU A 671 23.87 -14.71 -28.10
N GLN A 672 22.59 -14.36 -27.95
CA GLN A 672 21.85 -14.38 -26.69
C GLN A 672 20.40 -14.81 -26.92
N PRO A 673 19.70 -15.37 -25.93
CA PRO A 673 18.30 -15.82 -26.07
C PRO A 673 17.29 -14.75 -26.47
N TYR A 674 17.62 -13.48 -26.26
CA TYR A 674 16.79 -12.31 -26.55
C TYR A 674 17.30 -11.51 -27.76
N HIS A 675 18.20 -12.09 -28.57
CA HIS A 675 18.71 -11.51 -29.81
C HIS A 675 18.15 -12.29 -31.01
N TYR A 676 17.00 -11.82 -31.49
CA TYR A 676 16.16 -12.55 -32.43
C TYR A 676 16.70 -12.57 -33.86
N GLU A 677 16.25 -13.54 -34.66
CA GLU A 677 16.45 -13.50 -36.12
C GLU A 677 15.69 -12.35 -36.77
N ASP A 678 16.19 -11.85 -37.91
CA ASP A 678 15.59 -10.73 -38.67
C ASP A 678 14.07 -10.83 -38.88
N ALA A 679 13.56 -12.05 -39.10
CA ALA A 679 12.14 -12.29 -39.36
C ALA A 679 11.25 -11.86 -38.18
N TYR A 680 11.76 -11.98 -36.94
CA TYR A 680 11.09 -11.49 -35.75
C TYR A 680 10.97 -9.96 -35.78
N TYR A 681 12.07 -9.25 -36.03
CA TYR A 681 12.08 -7.79 -36.03
C TYR A 681 11.20 -7.22 -37.16
N ARG A 682 11.20 -7.84 -38.35
CA ARG A 682 10.28 -7.47 -39.44
C ARG A 682 8.81 -7.66 -39.02
N ALA A 683 8.46 -8.80 -38.43
CA ALA A 683 7.10 -9.07 -37.96
C ALA A 683 6.66 -8.14 -36.82
N ALA A 684 7.59 -7.76 -35.94
CA ALA A 684 7.35 -6.80 -34.87
C ALA A 684 7.11 -5.40 -35.43
N GLY A 685 7.94 -4.98 -36.40
CA GLY A 685 7.81 -3.70 -37.08
C GLY A 685 6.48 -3.56 -37.81
N GLU A 686 6.01 -4.59 -38.50
CA GLU A 686 4.69 -4.59 -39.15
C GLU A 686 3.55 -4.33 -38.16
N GLN A 687 3.60 -4.92 -36.96
CA GLN A 687 2.59 -4.68 -35.92
C GLN A 687 2.65 -3.24 -35.39
N ILE A 688 3.85 -2.70 -35.16
CA ILE A 688 4.04 -1.30 -34.75
C ILE A 688 3.46 -0.35 -35.80
N MET A 689 3.69 -0.61 -37.10
CA MET A 689 3.14 0.20 -38.18
C MET A 689 1.60 0.17 -38.21
N ARG A 690 0.97 -0.98 -37.95
CA ARG A 690 -0.50 -1.08 -37.85
C ARG A 690 -1.04 -0.29 -36.65
N ILE A 691 -0.39 -0.43 -35.47
CA ILE A 691 -0.78 0.32 -34.27
C ILE A 691 -0.65 1.83 -34.50
N ALA A 692 0.41 2.26 -35.20
CA ALA A 692 0.64 3.65 -35.58
C ALA A 692 -0.30 4.17 -36.70
N GLY A 693 -1.11 3.30 -37.31
CA GLY A 693 -2.02 3.66 -38.41
C GLY A 693 -1.30 3.97 -39.73
N LEU A 694 -0.12 3.37 -39.96
CA LEU A 694 0.70 3.50 -41.17
C LEU A 694 0.54 2.32 -42.15
N LEU A 695 -0.10 1.24 -41.69
CA LEU A 695 -0.58 0.08 -42.44
C LEU A 695 -2.01 -0.20 -42.00
#